data_AF-A0A6A2FNR4-F1
#
_entry.id   AF-A0A6A2FNR4-F1
#
_cell.length_a   1.000
_cell.length_b   1.000
_cell.length_c   1.000
_cell.angle_alpha   90.00
_cell.angle_beta   90.00
_cell.angle_gamma   90.00
#
_symmetry.space_group_name_H-M   'P 1'
#
loop_
_entity.id
_entity.type
_entity.pdbx_description
1 polymer ?
#
loop_
_entity_poly.entity_id
_entity_poly.type
_entity_poly.pdbx_seq_one_letter_code
_entity_poly.pdbx_strand_id
1 'polypeptide(L)'
;MIESFVITLREGIEAALIIGIMAAYLGKIGRKDLYRYLYIGTTTAVATSILVALIFGELYKVSGEAFEGFAALSAVAVLTYMIFWMSRHSREIKGELHEKVDSIISSRRVFGIAGLAFLSVLREGVETVLFLGGTLAASSLNSVITGTLLGIATTAFFAGLMFKGMYSLDIRKFFKYTGFILIVFAAGLTGQATRALQTAGLLPGTIAAWDTSLFLNESSVLGSLLSALFGYSSQPSVLQVIFYLTYLSLIGYLSIDFTRHTKEKDYADPFSPLKSQHWFYGFVRNRWVPNIMLIFMGIFFVFLLVVGYFGIGIGPFQEGYLKFGNFYLKGVDNNLWNFAIWVLWLPLVSVSAVFLGRFWCGNLCPLRGIADVARYISDKLLGKAPSAPYIRSGWVLPVSFVAITIIIKSNPFQSVARLGTTLFISIFLVALVVSFLFRKGTWCRYLCPIGGWLARIARLSILGIRPKRATCDNCSTKECHIGTGKAGTCPMFLNPNQLDSNRYCLECWNCVKNCPRDGMHIGLRMPGAEVLKPYFPEIWESIFIAGLIGMYMAFVRWEIVLPEMPFPFFALGAMILTVSLYLTVCAAASALSGIKYRETITSFGYIFLPLEVGTAIIAMGDDSLEFFNILVPVSIILLGTTFIWSMILGASITKNNAGKKAIFAFIPVAFALIGILLLWLSWFASGNVIDLT
;
A
#
# COMPACT_ATOMS: atom_id res chain seq x y z
N MET A 1 8.66 -11.86 -32.27
CA MET A 1 10.05 -12.37 -32.40
C MET A 1 10.87 -12.26 -31.12
N ILE A 2 11.14 -11.06 -30.59
CA ILE A 2 12.01 -10.90 -29.40
C ILE A 2 11.40 -11.56 -28.15
N GLU A 3 10.09 -11.43 -27.94
CA GLU A 3 9.35 -12.09 -26.85
C GLU A 3 9.56 -13.60 -26.84
N SER A 4 9.23 -14.25 -27.95
CA SER A 4 9.37 -15.70 -28.13
C SER A 4 10.81 -16.17 -28.00
N PHE A 5 11.78 -15.34 -28.42
CA PHE A 5 13.21 -15.59 -28.22
C PHE A 5 13.59 -15.63 -26.74
N VAL A 6 13.23 -14.60 -25.97
CA VAL A 6 13.58 -14.51 -24.55
C VAL A 6 12.92 -15.64 -23.74
N ILE A 7 11.63 -15.90 -23.99
CA ILE A 7 10.90 -16.99 -23.31
C ILE A 7 11.62 -18.32 -23.54
N THR A 8 11.91 -18.65 -24.79
CA THR A 8 12.54 -19.92 -25.15
C THR A 8 14.00 -20.02 -24.65
N LEU A 9 14.73 -18.91 -24.64
CA LEU A 9 16.08 -18.84 -24.09
C LEU A 9 16.08 -19.14 -22.59
N ARG A 10 15.15 -18.54 -21.85
CA ARG A 10 15.06 -18.69 -20.40
C ARG A 10 14.72 -20.12 -20.00
N GLU A 11 13.56 -20.62 -20.43
CA GLU A 11 13.10 -21.96 -20.02
C GLU A 11 14.03 -23.05 -20.56
N GLY A 12 14.62 -22.81 -21.74
CA GLY A 12 15.65 -23.67 -22.30
C GLY A 12 16.91 -23.76 -21.43
N ILE A 13 17.40 -22.63 -20.89
CA ILE A 13 18.57 -22.63 -19.99
C ILE A 13 18.24 -23.34 -18.67
N GLU A 14 17.04 -23.14 -18.12
CA GLU A 14 16.59 -23.82 -16.89
C GLU A 14 16.54 -25.34 -17.09
N ALA A 15 15.93 -25.81 -18.18
CA ALA A 15 15.93 -27.22 -18.56
C ALA A 15 17.36 -27.78 -18.77
N ALA A 16 18.21 -27.03 -19.47
CA ALA A 16 19.61 -27.43 -19.72
C ALA A 16 20.43 -27.52 -18.43
N LEU A 17 20.19 -26.63 -17.46
CA LEU A 17 20.84 -26.62 -16.16
C LEU A 17 20.45 -27.86 -15.34
N ILE A 18 19.18 -28.24 -15.30
CA ILE A 18 18.71 -29.44 -14.58
C ILE A 18 19.35 -30.69 -15.17
N ILE A 19 19.28 -30.85 -16.49
CA ILE A 19 19.93 -31.97 -17.19
C ILE A 19 21.44 -31.95 -16.98
N GLY A 20 22.04 -30.76 -16.93
CA GLY A 20 23.46 -30.58 -16.65
C GLY A 20 23.88 -31.04 -15.26
N ILE A 21 23.10 -30.72 -14.23
CA ILE A 21 23.34 -31.19 -12.86
C ILE A 21 23.19 -32.70 -12.79
N MET A 22 22.14 -33.26 -13.41
CA MET A 22 21.93 -34.72 -13.44
C MET A 22 23.07 -35.42 -14.17
N ALA A 23 23.49 -34.92 -15.33
CA ALA A 23 24.62 -35.45 -16.08
C ALA A 23 25.93 -35.36 -15.29
N ALA A 24 26.21 -34.24 -14.61
CA ALA A 24 27.39 -34.09 -13.77
C ALA A 24 27.37 -35.05 -12.57
N TYR A 25 26.20 -35.29 -11.97
CA TYR A 25 26.03 -36.26 -10.90
C TYR A 25 26.29 -37.69 -11.37
N LEU A 26 25.71 -38.10 -12.51
CA LEU A 26 25.94 -39.41 -13.12
C LEU A 26 27.43 -39.62 -13.48
N GLY A 27 28.11 -38.55 -13.91
CA GLY A 27 29.55 -38.54 -14.14
C GLY A 27 30.35 -38.74 -12.85
N LYS A 28 29.95 -38.08 -11.75
CA LYS A 28 30.59 -38.18 -10.44
C LYS A 28 30.51 -39.59 -9.82
N ILE A 29 29.39 -40.29 -10.03
CA ILE A 29 29.20 -41.67 -9.55
C ILE A 29 29.77 -42.73 -10.52
N GLY A 30 30.35 -42.34 -11.65
CA GLY A 30 30.99 -43.23 -12.62
C GLY A 30 30.05 -44.15 -13.42
N ARG A 31 28.72 -43.96 -13.32
CA ARG A 31 27.71 -44.81 -13.97
C ARG A 31 27.33 -44.29 -15.37
N LYS A 32 28.20 -44.53 -16.34
CA LYS A 32 28.01 -44.10 -17.75
C LYS A 32 26.82 -44.77 -18.44
N ASP A 33 26.40 -45.94 -17.97
CA ASP A 33 25.23 -46.69 -18.44
C ASP A 33 23.90 -45.92 -18.31
N LEU A 34 23.83 -45.02 -17.33
CA LEU A 34 22.60 -44.30 -17.00
C LEU A 34 22.37 -43.04 -17.86
N TYR A 35 23.38 -42.57 -18.59
CA TYR A 35 23.24 -41.42 -19.50
C TYR A 35 22.20 -41.67 -20.60
N ARG A 36 22.09 -42.91 -21.09
CA ARG A 36 21.09 -43.26 -22.12
C ARG A 36 19.67 -43.00 -21.62
N TYR A 37 19.38 -43.31 -20.36
CA TYR A 37 18.06 -43.10 -19.76
C TYR A 37 17.78 -41.62 -19.49
N LEU A 38 18.79 -40.84 -19.12
CA LEU A 38 18.71 -39.38 -19.03
C LEU A 38 18.28 -38.79 -20.37
N TYR A 39 18.98 -39.13 -21.46
CA TYR A 39 18.66 -38.61 -22.80
C TYR A 39 17.30 -39.07 -23.32
N ILE A 40 16.91 -40.33 -23.08
CA ILE A 40 15.57 -40.83 -23.46
C ILE A 40 14.47 -40.02 -22.74
N GLY A 41 14.64 -39.75 -21.45
CA GLY A 41 13.70 -38.92 -20.68
C GLY A 41 13.60 -37.49 -21.23
N THR A 42 14.73 -36.86 -21.54
CA THR A 42 14.77 -35.51 -22.12
C THR A 42 14.11 -35.46 -23.50
N THR A 43 14.44 -36.38 -24.41
CA THR A 43 13.90 -36.35 -25.79
C THR A 43 12.40 -36.63 -25.82
N THR A 44 11.93 -37.58 -25.01
CA THR A 44 10.50 -37.87 -24.88
C THR A 44 9.73 -36.68 -24.29
N ALA A 45 10.30 -35.94 -23.34
CA ALA A 45 9.68 -34.73 -22.79
C ALA A 45 9.54 -33.63 -23.85
N VAL A 46 10.61 -33.34 -24.61
CA VAL A 46 10.57 -32.33 -25.68
C VAL A 46 9.53 -32.68 -26.73
N ALA A 47 9.48 -33.94 -27.17
CA ALA A 47 8.45 -34.40 -28.12
C ALA A 47 7.03 -34.22 -27.56
N THR A 48 6.82 -34.53 -26.29
CA THR A 48 5.53 -34.32 -25.61
C THR A 48 5.17 -32.84 -25.53
N SER A 49 6.11 -31.95 -25.22
CA SER A 49 5.86 -30.51 -25.18
C SER A 49 5.50 -29.93 -26.55
N ILE A 50 6.13 -30.41 -27.63
CA ILE A 50 5.75 -30.02 -29.01
C ILE A 50 4.33 -30.46 -29.32
N LEU A 51 3.94 -31.69 -28.95
CA LEU A 51 2.57 -32.18 -29.12
C LEU A 51 1.55 -31.31 -28.36
N VAL A 52 1.86 -30.96 -27.12
CA VAL A 52 1.03 -30.05 -26.31
C VAL A 52 0.90 -28.69 -27.01
N ALA A 53 1.98 -28.15 -27.58
CA ALA A 53 1.97 -26.89 -28.33
C ALA A 53 1.02 -26.90 -29.53
N LEU A 54 1.03 -27.99 -30.30
CA LEU A 54 0.17 -28.13 -31.48
C LEU A 54 -1.32 -28.20 -31.08
N ILE A 55 -1.64 -28.93 -30.02
CA ILE A 55 -3.02 -29.03 -29.50
C ILE A 55 -3.49 -27.67 -28.95
N PHE A 56 -2.64 -26.99 -28.17
CA PHE A 56 -2.97 -25.69 -27.61
C PHE A 56 -3.12 -24.60 -28.68
N GLY A 57 -2.32 -24.64 -29.74
CA GLY A 57 -2.35 -23.65 -30.82
C GLY A 57 -3.69 -23.59 -31.57
N GLU A 58 -4.37 -24.72 -31.75
CA GLU A 58 -5.70 -24.72 -32.38
C GLU A 58 -6.82 -24.25 -31.45
N LEU A 59 -6.65 -24.43 -30.13
CA LEU A 59 -7.61 -23.92 -29.14
C LEU A 59 -7.65 -22.38 -29.10
N TYR A 60 -6.50 -21.73 -29.31
CA TYR A 60 -6.35 -20.27 -29.28
C TYR A 60 -7.02 -19.56 -30.46
N LYS A 61 -6.99 -20.15 -31.66
CA LYS A 61 -7.56 -19.54 -32.87
C LYS A 61 -9.08 -19.34 -32.82
N VAL A 62 -9.76 -20.03 -31.90
CA VAL A 62 -11.23 -20.02 -31.76
C VAL A 62 -11.71 -18.98 -30.73
N SER A 63 -10.79 -18.28 -30.06
CA SER A 63 -11.09 -17.53 -28.83
C SER A 63 -11.06 -16.00 -29.03
N GLY A 64 -12.00 -15.29 -28.38
CA GLY A 64 -12.14 -13.82 -28.46
C GLY A 64 -11.22 -13.04 -27.51
N GLU A 65 -11.21 -11.70 -27.61
CA GLU A 65 -10.33 -10.79 -26.85
C GLU A 65 -10.36 -10.99 -25.31
N ALA A 66 -11.51 -11.40 -24.75
CA ALA A 66 -11.60 -11.72 -23.33
C ALA A 66 -10.73 -12.93 -22.93
N PHE A 67 -10.62 -13.93 -23.82
CA PHE A 67 -9.80 -15.12 -23.57
C PHE A 67 -8.31 -14.77 -23.54
N GLU A 68 -7.86 -13.80 -24.34
CA GLU A 68 -6.49 -13.29 -24.33
C GLU A 68 -6.11 -12.75 -22.94
N GLY A 69 -7.00 -11.93 -22.36
CA GLY A 69 -6.80 -11.37 -21.01
C GLY A 69 -6.75 -12.44 -19.92
N PHE A 70 -7.66 -13.42 -19.94
CA PHE A 70 -7.67 -14.51 -18.96
C PHE A 70 -6.48 -15.46 -19.11
N ALA A 71 -6.04 -15.73 -20.34
CA ALA A 71 -4.87 -16.53 -20.61
C ALA A 71 -3.59 -15.85 -20.05
N ALA A 72 -3.43 -14.55 -20.31
CA ALA A 72 -2.32 -13.78 -19.76
C ALA A 72 -2.35 -13.76 -18.21
N LEU A 73 -3.53 -13.63 -17.58
CA LEU A 73 -3.66 -13.76 -16.13
C LEU A 73 -3.27 -15.14 -15.60
N SER A 74 -3.60 -16.22 -16.33
CA SER A 74 -3.22 -17.58 -15.95
C SER A 74 -1.70 -17.78 -16.02
N ALA A 75 -1.05 -17.21 -17.03
CA ALA A 75 0.41 -17.21 -17.16
C ALA A 75 1.07 -16.47 -15.98
N VAL A 76 0.55 -15.29 -15.61
CA VAL A 76 0.99 -14.56 -14.42
C VAL A 76 0.82 -15.41 -13.16
N ALA A 77 -0.29 -16.12 -12.99
CA ALA A 77 -0.52 -16.98 -11.83
C ALA A 77 0.50 -18.13 -11.75
N VAL A 78 0.78 -18.80 -12.87
CA VAL A 78 1.79 -19.88 -12.96
C VAL A 78 3.19 -19.33 -12.64
N LEU A 79 3.59 -18.20 -13.25
CA LEU A 79 4.87 -17.55 -12.97
C LEU A 79 5.01 -17.15 -11.50
N THR A 80 3.96 -16.59 -10.92
CA THR A 80 3.95 -16.21 -9.50
C THR A 80 4.17 -17.43 -8.61
N TYR A 81 3.45 -18.52 -8.89
CA TYR A 81 3.63 -19.78 -8.16
C TYR A 81 5.07 -20.30 -8.29
N MET A 82 5.65 -20.23 -9.48
CA MET A 82 7.04 -20.62 -9.76
C MET A 82 8.08 -19.78 -9.03
N ILE A 83 7.89 -18.46 -8.97
CA ILE A 83 8.76 -17.55 -8.20
C ILE A 83 8.80 -17.97 -6.72
N PHE A 84 7.64 -18.26 -6.11
CA PHE A 84 7.58 -18.74 -4.73
C PHE A 84 8.10 -20.16 -4.56
N TRP A 85 7.84 -21.05 -5.53
CA TRP A 85 8.33 -22.42 -5.51
C TRP A 85 9.87 -22.48 -5.55
N MET A 86 10.49 -21.72 -6.46
CA MET A 86 11.94 -21.59 -6.61
C MET A 86 12.60 -20.99 -5.38
N SER A 87 12.05 -19.89 -4.85
CA SER A 87 12.60 -19.24 -3.64
C SER A 87 12.60 -20.16 -2.43
N ARG A 88 11.59 -21.04 -2.31
CA ARG A 88 11.47 -22.03 -1.23
C ARG A 88 12.45 -23.21 -1.37
N HIS A 89 12.61 -23.77 -2.57
CA HIS A 89 13.42 -24.99 -2.78
C HIS A 89 14.90 -24.70 -3.08
N SER A 90 15.29 -23.45 -3.32
CA SER A 90 16.68 -23.04 -3.59
C SER A 90 17.72 -23.50 -2.55
N ARG A 91 17.29 -23.79 -1.30
CA ARG A 91 18.15 -24.32 -0.23
C ARG A 91 18.28 -25.85 -0.22
N GLU A 92 17.32 -26.57 -0.79
CA GLU A 92 17.18 -28.03 -0.66
C GLU A 92 17.56 -28.80 -1.94
N ILE A 93 17.58 -28.14 -3.11
CA ILE A 93 17.86 -28.78 -4.42
C ILE A 93 19.18 -29.56 -4.43
N LYS A 94 20.23 -29.09 -3.72
CA LYS A 94 21.52 -29.81 -3.67
C LYS A 94 21.47 -31.06 -2.79
N GLY A 95 20.65 -31.06 -1.73
CA GLY A 95 20.51 -32.17 -0.76
C GLY A 95 19.49 -33.22 -1.19
N GLU A 96 18.29 -32.80 -1.59
CA GLU A 96 17.22 -33.73 -2.01
C GLU A 96 17.57 -34.49 -3.29
N LEU A 97 18.31 -33.86 -4.22
CA LEU A 97 18.72 -34.53 -5.45
C LEU A 97 19.79 -35.60 -5.18
N HIS A 98 20.68 -35.39 -4.19
CA HIS A 98 21.64 -36.42 -3.77
C HIS A 98 20.90 -37.59 -3.10
N GLU A 99 19.98 -37.33 -2.17
CA GLU A 99 19.21 -38.38 -1.48
C GLU A 99 18.27 -39.16 -2.42
N LYS A 100 17.53 -38.48 -3.30
CA LYS A 100 16.61 -39.14 -4.25
C LYS A 100 17.38 -39.99 -5.26
N VAL A 101 18.51 -39.50 -5.78
CA VAL A 101 19.32 -40.29 -6.72
C VAL A 101 20.00 -41.47 -6.01
N ASP A 102 20.49 -41.31 -4.78
CA ASP A 102 21.07 -42.41 -4.00
C ASP A 102 20.03 -43.50 -3.67
N SER A 103 18.77 -43.14 -3.39
CA SER A 103 17.68 -44.10 -3.17
C SER A 103 17.24 -44.85 -4.44
N ILE A 104 17.32 -44.21 -5.61
CA ILE A 104 16.95 -44.82 -6.90
C ILE A 104 18.06 -45.78 -7.36
N ILE A 105 19.32 -45.46 -7.08
CA ILE A 105 20.47 -46.32 -7.40
C ILE A 105 20.45 -47.59 -6.54
N SER A 106 20.04 -47.52 -5.26
CA SER A 106 19.94 -48.71 -4.40
C SER A 106 18.80 -49.67 -4.81
N SER A 107 17.79 -49.17 -5.55
CA SER A 107 16.57 -49.91 -5.87
C SER A 107 16.58 -50.66 -7.21
N ARG A 108 17.68 -50.67 -7.99
CA ARG A 108 17.72 -51.18 -9.40
C ARG A 108 16.64 -50.61 -10.34
N ARG A 109 15.95 -49.51 -9.98
CA ARG A 109 14.91 -48.88 -10.83
C ARG A 109 15.52 -47.92 -11.84
N VAL A 110 16.08 -48.49 -12.91
CA VAL A 110 16.69 -47.78 -14.06
C VAL A 110 15.74 -46.75 -14.71
N PHE A 111 14.42 -46.94 -14.57
CA PHE A 111 13.38 -46.02 -15.06
C PHE A 111 13.22 -44.73 -14.23
N GLY A 112 13.76 -44.66 -13.00
CA GLY A 112 13.61 -43.48 -12.14
C GLY A 112 14.32 -42.25 -12.69
N ILE A 113 15.49 -42.41 -13.32
CA ILE A 113 16.26 -41.30 -13.91
C ILE A 113 15.58 -40.77 -15.17
N ALA A 114 15.09 -41.67 -16.05
CA ALA A 114 14.32 -41.28 -17.23
C ALA A 114 13.04 -40.53 -16.84
N GLY A 115 12.30 -41.02 -15.84
CA GLY A 115 11.09 -40.35 -15.34
C GLY A 115 11.37 -39.00 -14.71
N LEU A 116 12.45 -38.88 -13.93
CA LEU A 116 12.82 -37.61 -13.30
C LEU A 116 13.28 -36.56 -14.33
N ALA A 117 14.05 -36.97 -15.33
CA ALA A 117 14.45 -36.12 -16.44
C ALA A 117 13.24 -35.70 -17.29
N PHE A 118 12.36 -36.66 -17.60
CA PHE A 118 11.12 -36.42 -18.34
C PHE A 118 10.23 -35.39 -17.64
N LEU A 119 9.90 -35.61 -16.37
CA LEU A 119 9.02 -34.71 -15.62
C LEU A 119 9.62 -33.31 -15.45
N SER A 120 10.94 -33.22 -15.26
CA SER A 120 11.62 -31.93 -15.11
C SER A 120 11.57 -31.13 -16.41
N VAL A 121 11.94 -31.75 -17.55
CA VAL A 121 11.94 -31.07 -18.86
C VAL A 121 10.53 -30.81 -19.36
N LEU A 122 9.58 -31.73 -19.11
CA LEU A 122 8.19 -31.57 -19.51
C LEU A 122 7.56 -30.35 -18.85
N ARG A 123 7.88 -30.09 -17.58
CA ARG A 123 7.39 -28.90 -16.86
C ARG A 123 7.85 -27.61 -17.53
N GLU A 124 9.16 -27.46 -17.76
CA GLU A 124 9.70 -26.28 -18.45
C GLU A 124 9.13 -26.13 -19.88
N GLY A 125 8.92 -27.27 -20.56
CA GLY A 125 8.32 -27.28 -21.89
C GLY A 125 6.84 -26.89 -21.89
N VAL A 126 6.03 -27.32 -20.91
CA VAL A 126 4.62 -26.90 -20.77
C VAL A 126 4.53 -25.41 -20.46
N GLU A 127 5.39 -24.89 -19.57
CA GLU A 127 5.47 -23.45 -19.29
C GLU A 127 5.83 -22.65 -20.55
N THR A 128 6.82 -23.11 -21.32
CA THR A 128 7.20 -22.52 -22.61
C THR A 128 6.00 -22.46 -23.57
N VAL A 129 5.24 -23.55 -23.69
CA VAL A 129 4.06 -23.63 -24.57
C VAL A 129 2.98 -22.64 -24.15
N LEU A 130 2.67 -22.56 -22.85
CA LEU A 130 1.67 -21.63 -22.34
C LEU A 130 2.06 -20.17 -22.61
N PHE A 131 3.34 -19.83 -22.43
CA PHE A 131 3.82 -18.46 -22.68
C PHE A 131 3.87 -18.11 -24.17
N LEU A 132 4.33 -19.04 -25.02
CA LEU A 132 4.32 -18.84 -26.47
C LEU A 132 2.90 -18.73 -27.04
N GLY A 133 1.93 -19.44 -26.45
CA GLY A 133 0.51 -19.32 -26.76
C GLY A 133 -0.02 -17.89 -26.55
N GLY A 134 0.36 -17.24 -25.44
CA GLY A 134 0.06 -15.83 -25.21
C GLY A 134 0.66 -14.89 -26.25
N THR A 135 1.92 -15.09 -26.64
CA THR A 135 2.58 -14.26 -27.67
C THR A 135 1.98 -14.47 -29.07
N LEU A 136 1.50 -15.67 -29.40
CA LEU A 136 0.85 -15.95 -30.69
C LEU A 136 -0.46 -15.18 -30.88
N ALA A 137 -1.13 -14.77 -29.79
CA ALA A 137 -2.32 -13.94 -29.87
C ALA A 137 -1.98 -12.50 -30.32
N ALA A 138 -0.80 -11.98 -29.94
CA ALA A 138 -0.39 -10.61 -30.20
C ALA A 138 0.53 -10.43 -31.42
N SER A 139 1.04 -11.52 -32.01
CA SER A 139 2.10 -11.49 -33.04
C SER A 139 1.89 -12.54 -34.14
N SER A 140 2.48 -12.29 -35.32
CA SER A 140 2.40 -13.24 -36.43
C SER A 140 3.14 -14.55 -36.14
N LEU A 141 2.58 -15.67 -36.60
CA LEU A 141 3.13 -17.03 -36.43
C LEU A 141 4.60 -17.13 -36.85
N ASN A 142 4.96 -16.53 -37.99
CA ASN A 142 6.33 -16.52 -38.49
C ASN A 142 7.31 -15.85 -37.52
N SER A 143 6.88 -14.75 -36.88
CA SER A 143 7.70 -14.03 -35.91
C SER A 143 7.91 -14.82 -34.61
N VAL A 144 6.95 -15.66 -34.23
CA VAL A 144 7.05 -16.52 -33.05
C VAL A 144 8.01 -17.67 -33.33
N ILE A 145 7.84 -18.36 -34.47
CA ILE A 145 8.70 -19.48 -34.87
C ILE A 145 10.16 -19.04 -34.99
N THR A 146 10.43 -17.91 -35.64
CA THR A 146 11.81 -17.40 -35.77
C THR A 146 12.42 -17.05 -34.41
N GLY A 147 11.64 -16.43 -33.52
CA GLY A 147 12.06 -16.15 -32.15
C GLY A 147 12.40 -17.41 -31.37
N THR A 148 11.52 -18.41 -31.38
CA THR A 148 11.71 -19.70 -30.71
C THR A 148 12.95 -20.43 -31.22
N LEU A 149 13.17 -20.49 -32.54
CA LEU A 149 14.35 -21.14 -33.13
C LEU A 149 15.66 -20.46 -32.70
N LEU A 150 15.70 -19.12 -32.72
CA LEU A 150 16.86 -18.36 -32.23
C LEU A 150 17.09 -18.59 -30.73
N GLY A 151 16.02 -18.71 -29.95
CA GLY A 151 16.09 -19.00 -28.51
C GLY A 151 16.69 -20.38 -28.24
N ILE A 152 16.22 -21.41 -28.93
CA ILE A 152 16.76 -22.78 -28.85
C ILE A 152 18.25 -22.80 -29.23
N ALA A 153 18.63 -22.14 -30.33
CA ALA A 153 20.02 -22.10 -30.77
C ALA A 153 20.94 -21.45 -29.72
N THR A 154 20.47 -20.35 -29.11
CA THR A 154 21.22 -19.61 -28.09
C THR A 154 21.28 -20.39 -26.76
N THR A 155 20.20 -21.07 -26.38
CA THR A 155 20.20 -22.01 -25.24
C THR A 155 21.22 -23.12 -25.44
N ALA A 156 21.26 -23.74 -26.62
CA ALA A 156 22.22 -24.80 -26.91
C ALA A 156 23.68 -24.31 -26.80
N PHE A 157 23.94 -23.08 -27.26
CA PHE A 157 25.24 -22.43 -27.10
C PHE A 157 25.62 -22.21 -25.63
N PHE A 158 24.73 -21.62 -24.82
CA PHE A 158 24.99 -21.39 -23.40
C PHE A 158 25.08 -22.70 -22.60
N ALA A 159 24.23 -23.69 -22.90
CA ALA A 159 24.32 -25.01 -22.31
C ALA A 159 25.70 -25.63 -22.55
N GLY A 160 26.20 -25.58 -23.80
CA GLY A 160 27.54 -26.06 -24.16
C GLY A 160 28.67 -25.36 -23.40
N LEU A 161 28.56 -24.04 -23.19
CA LEU A 161 29.50 -23.27 -22.37
C LEU A 161 29.43 -23.67 -20.89
N MET A 162 28.23 -23.85 -20.34
CA MET A 162 28.03 -24.27 -18.95
C MET A 162 28.62 -25.65 -18.69
N PHE A 163 28.46 -26.60 -19.61
CA PHE A 163 29.07 -27.93 -19.50
C PHE A 163 30.61 -27.90 -19.44
N LYS A 164 31.25 -26.85 -19.97
CA LYS A 164 32.70 -26.62 -19.85
C LYS A 164 33.10 -25.81 -18.61
N GLY A 165 32.19 -25.01 -18.01
CA GLY A 165 32.49 -24.00 -16.99
C GLY A 165 31.86 -24.21 -15.60
N MET A 166 31.24 -25.36 -15.30
CA MET A 166 30.33 -25.58 -14.16
C MET A 166 30.94 -25.57 -12.73
N TYR A 167 32.11 -24.95 -12.49
CA TYR A 167 32.79 -25.00 -11.19
C TYR A 167 32.79 -23.71 -10.34
N SER A 168 32.14 -22.60 -10.73
CA SER A 168 32.23 -21.35 -9.92
C SER A 168 30.97 -20.49 -9.76
N LEU A 169 29.78 -20.90 -10.25
CA LEU A 169 28.58 -20.07 -10.09
C LEU A 169 27.96 -20.22 -8.69
N ASP A 170 27.86 -19.10 -7.96
CA ASP A 170 27.11 -19.02 -6.71
C ASP A 170 25.61 -19.10 -7.02
N ILE A 171 25.08 -20.32 -6.89
CA ILE A 171 23.68 -20.69 -7.13
C ILE A 171 22.70 -19.74 -6.42
N ARG A 172 23.06 -19.20 -5.24
CA ARG A 172 22.21 -18.24 -4.52
C ARG A 172 22.10 -16.90 -5.24
N LYS A 173 23.21 -16.38 -5.80
CA LYS A 173 23.20 -15.14 -6.57
C LYS A 173 22.42 -15.34 -7.87
N PHE A 174 22.66 -16.45 -8.56
CA PHE A 174 21.94 -16.81 -9.78
C PHE A 174 20.41 -16.79 -9.56
N PHE A 175 19.89 -17.56 -8.60
CA PHE A 175 18.45 -17.58 -8.29
C PHE A 175 17.89 -16.24 -7.80
N LYS A 176 18.69 -15.43 -7.09
CA LYS A 176 18.25 -14.09 -6.66
C LYS A 176 18.07 -13.14 -7.85
N TYR A 177 19.01 -13.15 -8.79
CA TYR A 177 18.95 -12.29 -9.97
C TYR A 177 17.90 -12.77 -10.97
N THR A 178 17.85 -14.08 -11.26
CA THR A 178 16.82 -14.63 -12.15
C THR A 178 15.44 -14.43 -11.54
N GLY A 179 15.24 -14.73 -10.25
CA GLY A 179 13.97 -14.51 -9.55
C GLY A 179 13.49 -13.05 -9.57
N PHE A 180 14.38 -12.07 -9.45
CA PHE A 180 14.02 -10.66 -9.60
C PHE A 180 13.55 -10.34 -11.02
N ILE A 181 14.26 -10.84 -12.03
CA ILE A 181 13.86 -10.69 -13.45
C ILE A 181 12.48 -11.32 -13.69
N LEU A 182 12.17 -12.47 -13.08
CA LEU A 182 10.86 -13.13 -13.22
C LEU A 182 9.72 -12.28 -12.67
N ILE A 183 9.93 -11.64 -11.51
CA ILE A 183 8.92 -10.79 -10.90
C ILE A 183 8.62 -9.59 -11.82
N VAL A 184 9.66 -9.01 -12.40
CA VAL A 184 9.52 -7.88 -13.34
C VAL A 184 8.81 -8.30 -14.64
N PHE A 185 9.16 -9.46 -15.18
CA PHE A 185 8.51 -10.02 -16.36
C PHE A 185 7.02 -10.32 -16.13
N ALA A 186 6.70 -10.95 -14.99
CA ALA A 186 5.32 -11.24 -14.62
C ALA A 186 4.51 -9.95 -14.32
N ALA A 187 5.17 -8.88 -13.84
CA ALA A 187 4.55 -7.56 -13.78
C ALA A 187 4.18 -7.06 -15.19
N GLY A 188 5.08 -7.22 -16.17
CA GLY A 188 4.85 -6.87 -17.57
C GLY A 188 3.66 -7.60 -18.18
N LEU A 189 3.58 -8.92 -17.98
CA LEU A 189 2.44 -9.74 -18.39
C LEU A 189 1.14 -9.31 -17.70
N THR A 190 1.20 -8.85 -16.45
CA THR A 190 0.04 -8.29 -15.75
C THR A 190 -0.45 -7.02 -16.44
N GLY A 191 0.45 -6.15 -16.90
CA GLY A 191 0.11 -4.99 -17.71
C GLY A 191 -0.59 -5.37 -19.02
N GLN A 192 -0.03 -6.34 -19.76
CA GLN A 192 -0.64 -6.83 -21.00
C GLN A 192 -2.02 -7.47 -20.77
N ALA A 193 -2.15 -8.30 -19.73
CA ALA A 193 -3.44 -8.90 -19.35
C ALA A 193 -4.50 -7.83 -19.05
N THR A 194 -4.08 -6.75 -18.38
CA THR A 194 -4.95 -5.60 -18.09
C THR A 194 -5.42 -4.94 -19.37
N ARG A 195 -4.53 -4.72 -20.34
CA ARG A 195 -4.87 -4.14 -21.64
C ARG A 195 -5.89 -4.99 -22.40
N ALA A 196 -5.67 -6.30 -22.49
CA ALA A 196 -6.58 -7.22 -23.17
C ALA A 196 -7.97 -7.28 -22.51
N LEU A 197 -8.03 -7.19 -21.17
CA LEU A 197 -9.31 -7.11 -20.45
C LEU A 197 -10.02 -5.75 -20.64
N GLN A 198 -9.27 -4.66 -20.87
CA GLN A 198 -9.83 -3.35 -21.20
C GLN A 198 -10.39 -3.31 -22.62
N THR A 199 -9.70 -3.89 -23.61
CA THR A 199 -10.21 -3.98 -24.99
C THR A 199 -11.45 -4.87 -25.06
N ALA A 200 -11.48 -5.94 -24.26
CA ALA A 200 -12.65 -6.80 -24.11
C ALA A 200 -13.84 -6.14 -23.36
N GLY A 201 -13.71 -4.89 -22.89
CA GLY A 201 -14.77 -4.16 -22.18
C GLY A 201 -15.04 -4.65 -20.74
N LEU A 202 -14.20 -5.53 -20.19
CA LEU A 202 -14.33 -6.07 -18.83
C LEU A 202 -13.74 -5.14 -17.76
N LEU A 203 -12.79 -4.28 -18.14
CA LEU A 203 -12.17 -3.29 -17.26
C LEU A 203 -12.38 -1.86 -17.80
N PRO A 204 -12.75 -0.88 -16.95
CA PRO A 204 -12.92 0.50 -17.35
C PRO A 204 -11.59 1.23 -17.59
N GLY A 205 -11.65 2.36 -18.29
CA GLY A 205 -10.58 3.38 -18.36
C GLY A 205 -9.45 3.09 -19.34
N THR A 206 -9.62 3.48 -20.61
CA THR A 206 -8.59 3.41 -21.66
C THR A 206 -7.66 4.63 -21.72
N ILE A 207 -7.78 5.54 -20.75
CA ILE A 207 -7.00 6.77 -20.71
C ILE A 207 -5.52 6.44 -20.52
N ALA A 208 -4.67 6.96 -21.43
CA ALA A 208 -3.22 6.85 -21.33
C ALA A 208 -2.71 7.61 -20.11
N ALA A 209 -1.89 6.96 -19.29
CA ALA A 209 -1.26 7.57 -18.13
C ALA A 209 -0.20 8.61 -18.53
N TRP A 210 0.48 8.37 -19.65
CA TRP A 210 1.44 9.25 -20.31
C TRP A 210 1.64 8.80 -21.76
N ASP A 211 2.32 9.63 -22.56
CA ASP A 211 2.73 9.29 -23.92
C ASP A 211 4.26 9.43 -24.06
N THR A 212 4.93 8.32 -24.32
CA THR A 212 6.39 8.25 -24.57
C THR A 212 6.73 7.89 -26.02
N SER A 213 5.74 7.85 -26.92
CA SER A 213 5.91 7.46 -28.33
C SER A 213 6.94 8.32 -29.08
N LEU A 214 7.09 9.58 -28.68
CA LEU A 214 8.05 10.53 -29.24
C LEU A 214 9.52 10.15 -28.99
N PHE A 215 9.82 9.49 -27.86
CA PHE A 215 11.19 9.14 -27.47
C PHE A 215 11.48 7.64 -27.64
N LEU A 216 10.49 6.80 -27.37
CA LEU A 216 10.62 5.34 -27.34
C LEU A 216 9.32 4.71 -27.88
N ASN A 217 9.25 4.57 -29.20
CA ASN A 217 8.14 3.90 -29.87
C ASN A 217 8.26 2.37 -29.70
N GLU A 218 7.13 1.68 -29.46
CA GLU A 218 7.04 0.22 -29.35
C GLU A 218 7.58 -0.51 -30.60
N SER A 219 7.50 0.12 -31.77
CA SER A 219 8.03 -0.41 -33.04
C SER A 219 9.56 -0.37 -33.15
N SER A 220 10.25 0.39 -32.29
CA SER A 220 11.73 0.43 -32.29
C SER A 220 12.31 -0.88 -31.72
N VAL A 221 13.55 -1.22 -32.09
CA VAL A 221 14.22 -2.44 -31.56
C VAL A 221 14.33 -2.39 -30.03
N LEU A 222 14.65 -1.22 -29.47
CA LEU A 222 14.73 -1.03 -28.02
C LEU A 222 13.33 -1.06 -27.36
N GLY A 223 12.33 -0.41 -27.98
CA GLY A 223 10.95 -0.38 -27.48
C GLY A 223 10.29 -1.76 -27.48
N SER A 224 10.46 -2.54 -28.55
CA SER A 224 9.97 -3.93 -28.63
C SER A 224 10.68 -4.87 -27.67
N LEU A 225 11.98 -4.66 -27.41
CA LEU A 225 12.72 -5.40 -26.40
C LEU A 225 12.27 -5.07 -24.98
N LEU A 226 11.99 -3.79 -24.70
CA LEU A 226 11.43 -3.37 -23.41
C LEU A 226 9.98 -3.84 -23.23
N SER A 227 9.19 -3.83 -24.30
CA SER A 227 7.83 -4.39 -24.30
C SER A 227 7.86 -5.87 -23.97
N ALA A 228 8.78 -6.60 -24.61
CA ALA A 228 8.96 -8.02 -24.40
C ALA A 228 9.44 -8.40 -23.00
N LEU A 229 10.42 -7.67 -22.45
CA LEU A 229 11.05 -8.02 -21.18
C LEU A 229 10.32 -7.44 -19.96
N PHE A 230 9.77 -6.25 -20.10
CA PHE A 230 9.23 -5.46 -19.00
C PHE A 230 7.76 -5.10 -19.19
N GLY A 231 7.10 -5.54 -20.27
CA GLY A 231 5.73 -5.13 -20.59
C GLY A 231 5.58 -3.63 -20.87
N TYR A 232 6.64 -2.97 -21.34
CA TYR A 232 6.61 -1.55 -21.71
C TYR A 232 5.56 -1.28 -22.80
N SER A 233 4.76 -0.24 -22.59
CA SER A 233 3.90 0.34 -23.61
C SER A 233 4.19 1.83 -23.75
N SER A 234 4.13 2.37 -24.97
CA SER A 234 4.33 3.79 -25.25
C SER A 234 3.16 4.67 -24.81
N GLN A 235 1.97 4.08 -24.67
CA GLN A 235 0.77 4.74 -24.16
C GLN A 235 0.04 3.80 -23.17
N PRO A 236 0.64 3.51 -22.01
CA PRO A 236 0.05 2.58 -21.06
C PRO A 236 -1.19 3.20 -20.44
N SER A 237 -2.24 2.40 -20.25
CA SER A 237 -3.41 2.89 -19.50
C SER A 237 -3.07 3.07 -18.03
N VAL A 238 -3.77 3.99 -17.36
CA VAL A 238 -3.64 4.19 -15.90
C VAL A 238 -3.74 2.88 -15.12
N LEU A 239 -4.68 2.03 -15.51
CA LEU A 239 -4.96 0.76 -14.84
C LEU A 239 -3.82 -0.25 -15.05
N GLN A 240 -3.23 -0.28 -16.25
CA GLN A 240 -2.05 -1.10 -16.54
C GLN A 240 -0.88 -0.74 -15.63
N VAL A 241 -0.61 0.56 -15.45
CA VAL A 241 0.48 1.05 -14.58
C VAL A 241 0.23 0.65 -13.12
N ILE A 242 -1.00 0.81 -12.64
CA ILE A 242 -1.36 0.45 -11.26
C ILE A 242 -1.17 -1.06 -11.05
N PHE A 243 -1.71 -1.91 -11.93
CA PHE A 243 -1.61 -3.36 -11.78
C PHE A 243 -0.17 -3.86 -11.94
N TYR A 244 0.60 -3.29 -12.88
CA TYR A 244 2.03 -3.56 -13.02
C TYR A 244 2.79 -3.28 -11.73
N LEU A 245 2.66 -2.07 -11.18
CA LEU A 245 3.34 -1.66 -9.95
C LEU A 245 2.83 -2.45 -8.73
N THR A 246 1.56 -2.81 -8.71
CA THR A 246 0.97 -3.67 -7.67
C THR A 246 1.63 -5.03 -7.66
N TYR A 247 1.69 -5.68 -8.80
CA TYR A 247 2.29 -6.99 -8.94
C TYR A 247 3.77 -6.93 -8.52
N LEU A 248 4.53 -5.99 -9.09
CA LEU A 248 5.95 -5.82 -8.84
C LEU A 248 6.25 -5.60 -7.35
N SER A 249 5.51 -4.70 -6.70
CA SER A 249 5.72 -4.35 -5.30
C SER A 249 5.26 -5.45 -4.35
N LEU A 250 4.11 -6.07 -4.61
CA LEU A 250 3.53 -7.12 -3.77
C LEU A 250 4.36 -8.39 -3.82
N ILE A 251 4.63 -8.92 -5.01
CA ILE A 251 5.38 -10.16 -5.17
C ILE A 251 6.86 -9.94 -4.84
N GLY A 252 7.42 -8.78 -5.19
CA GLY A 252 8.74 -8.34 -4.76
C GLY A 252 8.88 -8.34 -3.24
N TYR A 253 7.96 -7.69 -2.52
CA TYR A 253 7.96 -7.68 -1.05
C TYR A 253 7.82 -9.09 -0.47
N LEU A 254 6.85 -9.88 -0.93
CA LEU A 254 6.63 -11.23 -0.43
C LEU A 254 7.86 -12.11 -0.63
N SER A 255 8.54 -12.04 -1.78
CA SER A 255 9.77 -12.80 -2.05
C SER A 255 10.93 -12.45 -1.09
N ILE A 256 11.03 -11.17 -0.69
CA ILE A 256 12.05 -10.67 0.25
C ILE A 256 11.66 -11.00 1.70
N ASP A 257 10.39 -10.85 2.07
CA ASP A 257 9.89 -11.17 3.41
C ASP A 257 10.03 -12.67 3.72
N PHE A 258 9.74 -13.55 2.75
CA PHE A 258 9.97 -14.99 2.89
C PHE A 258 11.45 -15.36 3.09
N THR A 259 12.40 -14.49 2.72
CA THR A 259 13.84 -14.71 2.92
C THR A 259 14.40 -14.02 4.17
N ARG A 260 13.65 -13.10 4.82
CA ARG A 260 14.05 -12.38 6.04
C ARG A 260 13.27 -12.86 7.27
N HIS A 261 13.78 -13.92 7.89
CA HIS A 261 13.50 -14.19 9.30
C HIS A 261 14.80 -14.23 10.10
N THR A 262 15.29 -13.05 10.50
CA THR A 262 16.10 -12.86 11.72
C THR A 262 16.41 -11.38 12.01
N LYS A 263 16.15 -10.97 13.28
CA LYS A 263 16.59 -9.76 14.05
C LYS A 263 15.78 -8.48 13.83
N GLU A 264 15.31 -7.74 14.86
CA GLU A 264 15.80 -7.42 16.22
C GLU A 264 14.71 -7.54 17.31
N LYS A 265 15.09 -7.79 18.58
CA LYS A 265 14.18 -8.06 19.72
C LYS A 265 13.96 -6.88 20.69
N ASP A 266 14.53 -5.70 20.45
CA ASP A 266 14.55 -4.63 21.45
C ASP A 266 13.32 -3.73 21.44
N TYR A 267 12.55 -3.70 20.34
CA TYR A 267 11.37 -2.85 20.16
C TYR A 267 10.16 -3.68 19.69
N ALA A 268 8.96 -3.18 20.00
CA ALA A 268 7.70 -3.86 19.72
C ALA A 268 7.38 -3.94 18.20
N ASP A 269 7.94 -3.04 17.40
CA ASP A 269 7.82 -2.93 15.95
C ASP A 269 9.19 -2.62 15.30
N PRO A 270 9.36 -2.80 13.97
CA PRO A 270 10.59 -2.44 13.25
C PRO A 270 10.86 -0.93 13.36
N PHE A 271 11.61 -0.54 14.40
CA PHE A 271 11.86 0.84 14.81
C PHE A 271 13.36 1.13 14.84
N SER A 272 13.78 2.16 14.10
CA SER A 272 15.14 2.67 14.06
C SER A 272 15.24 3.99 14.85
N PRO A 273 15.75 3.97 16.09
CA PRO A 273 15.87 5.17 16.91
C PRO A 273 16.88 6.15 16.31
N LEU A 274 16.56 7.44 16.35
CA LEU A 274 17.55 8.49 16.15
C LEU A 274 18.57 8.43 17.29
N LYS A 275 19.86 8.52 16.96
CA LYS A 275 20.93 8.56 17.97
C LYS A 275 20.69 9.73 18.93
N SER A 276 20.74 9.49 20.24
CA SER A 276 20.47 10.50 21.27
C SER A 276 21.39 11.73 21.19
N GLN A 277 22.60 11.57 20.63
CA GLN A 277 23.58 12.63 20.39
C GLN A 277 23.27 13.51 19.17
N HIS A 278 22.19 13.23 18.44
CA HIS A 278 21.82 14.03 17.28
C HIS A 278 21.34 15.44 17.69
N TRP A 279 21.72 16.47 16.93
CA TRP A 279 21.36 17.88 17.21
C TRP A 279 19.86 18.08 17.43
N PHE A 280 19.04 17.26 16.76
CA PHE A 280 17.59 17.24 16.88
C PHE A 280 17.11 17.01 18.33
N TYR A 281 17.79 16.18 19.13
CA TYR A 281 17.42 16.00 20.54
C TYR A 281 17.66 17.27 21.36
N GLY A 282 18.66 18.09 21.01
CA GLY A 282 18.86 19.39 21.63
C GLY A 282 17.69 20.34 21.36
N PHE A 283 17.22 20.38 20.11
CA PHE A 283 16.02 21.12 19.72
C PHE A 283 14.78 20.61 20.46
N VAL A 284 14.54 19.29 20.43
CA VAL A 284 13.37 18.68 21.09
C VAL A 284 13.41 18.87 22.61
N ARG A 285 14.56 18.80 23.26
CA ARG A 285 14.69 18.94 24.73
C ARG A 285 14.56 20.39 25.21
N ASN A 286 14.61 21.36 24.30
CA ASN A 286 14.43 22.76 24.65
C ASN A 286 12.99 23.00 25.15
N ARG A 287 12.88 23.65 26.32
CA ARG A 287 11.58 23.94 26.97
C ARG A 287 10.67 24.79 26.08
N TRP A 288 11.25 25.68 25.26
CA TRP A 288 10.51 26.68 24.50
C TRP A 288 9.92 26.18 23.18
N VAL A 289 10.49 25.15 22.57
CA VAL A 289 10.21 24.80 21.16
C VAL A 289 8.72 24.53 20.86
N PRO A 290 8.01 23.60 21.52
CA PRO A 290 6.59 23.38 21.28
C PRO A 290 5.72 24.58 21.69
N ASN A 291 6.13 25.32 22.73
CA ASN A 291 5.36 26.46 23.20
C ASN A 291 5.42 27.63 22.21
N ILE A 292 6.59 27.91 21.63
CA ILE A 292 6.77 28.93 20.58
C ILE A 292 5.92 28.56 19.36
N MET A 293 5.96 27.30 18.92
CA MET A 293 5.16 26.82 17.79
C MET A 293 3.65 27.02 18.05
N LEU A 294 3.16 26.67 19.25
CA LEU A 294 1.76 26.86 19.62
C LEU A 294 1.36 28.32 19.73
N ILE A 295 2.22 29.19 20.27
CA ILE A 295 1.97 30.64 20.37
C ILE A 295 1.88 31.25 18.97
N PHE A 296 2.86 30.96 18.11
CA PHE A 296 2.89 31.44 16.73
C PHE A 296 1.65 30.99 15.96
N MET A 297 1.31 29.70 16.03
CA MET A 297 0.10 29.17 15.39
C MET A 297 -1.18 29.75 16.00
N GLY A 298 -1.20 30.02 17.30
CA GLY A 298 -2.31 30.71 17.97
C GLY A 298 -2.54 32.12 17.44
N ILE A 299 -1.48 32.93 17.36
CA ILE A 299 -1.53 34.29 16.81
C ILE A 299 -1.97 34.25 15.35
N PHE A 300 -1.37 33.37 14.54
CA PHE A 300 -1.73 33.21 13.14
C PHE A 300 -3.20 32.80 12.96
N PHE A 301 -3.70 31.88 13.79
CA PHE A 301 -5.09 31.45 13.71
C PHE A 301 -6.07 32.55 14.14
N VAL A 302 -5.76 33.33 15.17
CA VAL A 302 -6.57 34.50 15.56
C VAL A 302 -6.61 35.52 14.42
N PHE A 303 -5.48 35.79 13.77
CA PHE A 303 -5.43 36.63 12.58
C PHE A 303 -6.34 36.10 11.46
N LEU A 304 -6.30 34.80 11.17
CA LEU A 304 -7.20 34.17 10.20
C LEU A 304 -8.68 34.31 10.60
N LEU A 305 -9.03 34.11 11.87
CA LEU A 305 -10.40 34.30 12.35
C LEU A 305 -10.88 35.74 12.16
N VAL A 306 -10.03 36.75 12.41
CA VAL A 306 -10.36 38.16 12.17
C VAL A 306 -10.59 38.39 10.68
N VAL A 307 -9.70 37.90 9.81
CA VAL A 307 -9.84 38.01 8.35
C VAL A 307 -11.15 37.38 7.87
N GLY A 308 -11.45 36.16 8.33
CA GLY A 308 -12.65 35.43 7.93
C GLY A 308 -13.95 36.04 8.47
N TYR A 309 -13.99 36.51 9.72
CA TYR A 309 -15.18 37.08 10.35
C TYR A 309 -15.57 38.44 9.74
N PHE A 310 -14.59 39.31 9.54
CA PHE A 310 -14.78 40.64 8.98
C PHE A 310 -14.80 40.65 7.44
N GLY A 311 -14.52 39.51 6.78
CA GLY A 311 -14.55 39.42 5.32
C GLY A 311 -13.43 40.22 4.65
N ILE A 312 -12.24 40.24 5.26
CA ILE A 312 -11.12 41.04 4.74
C ILE A 312 -10.54 40.37 3.48
N GLY A 313 -10.55 41.06 2.35
CA GLY A 313 -10.12 40.56 1.03
C GLY A 313 -8.61 40.44 0.80
N ILE A 314 -7.88 39.88 1.78
CA ILE A 314 -6.45 39.54 1.66
C ILE A 314 -6.35 38.13 1.07
N GLY A 315 -5.45 37.89 0.12
CA GLY A 315 -5.17 36.55 -0.42
C GLY A 315 -4.56 36.57 -1.83
N PRO A 316 -4.11 35.42 -2.35
CA PRO A 316 -3.52 35.29 -3.70
C PRO A 316 -4.57 35.39 -4.83
N PHE A 317 -5.69 36.05 -4.58
CA PHE A 317 -6.88 36.09 -5.44
C PHE A 317 -7.06 37.44 -6.13
N GLN A 318 -6.10 38.36 -5.97
CA GLN A 318 -6.08 39.67 -6.62
C GLN A 318 -5.34 39.59 -7.97
N GLU A 319 -5.80 40.35 -8.95
CA GLU A 319 -5.23 40.33 -10.31
C GLU A 319 -3.72 40.68 -10.26
N GLY A 320 -2.87 39.78 -10.78
CA GLY A 320 -1.44 40.03 -11.02
C GLY A 320 -0.45 39.19 -10.21
N TYR A 321 -0.88 38.52 -9.13
CA TYR A 321 0.03 37.71 -8.29
C TYR A 321 -0.50 36.28 -8.17
N LEU A 322 -0.02 35.39 -9.05
CA LEU A 322 -0.27 33.93 -9.12
C LEU A 322 -1.60 33.49 -9.76
N LYS A 323 -1.56 33.12 -11.06
CA LYS A 323 -2.64 32.38 -11.73
C LYS A 323 -2.43 30.88 -11.55
N PHE A 324 -3.18 30.23 -10.66
CA PHE A 324 -3.27 28.77 -10.56
C PHE A 324 -4.74 28.34 -10.41
N GLY A 325 -5.23 27.54 -11.37
CA GLY A 325 -6.56 26.90 -11.33
C GLY A 325 -7.78 27.82 -11.53
N ASN A 326 -8.97 27.21 -11.56
CA ASN A 326 -10.28 27.86 -11.77
C ASN A 326 -10.86 28.56 -10.52
N PHE A 327 -10.06 28.83 -9.48
CA PHE A 327 -10.52 29.43 -8.21
C PHE A 327 -10.99 30.89 -8.33
N TYR A 328 -11.02 31.43 -9.54
CA TYR A 328 -11.49 32.77 -9.90
C TYR A 328 -12.99 32.78 -10.20
N LEU A 329 -13.84 32.37 -9.26
CA LEU A 329 -15.27 32.68 -9.35
C LEU A 329 -15.53 34.06 -8.73
N LYS A 330 -15.65 35.07 -9.61
CA LYS A 330 -16.18 36.40 -9.28
C LYS A 330 -17.52 36.23 -8.54
N GLY A 331 -17.60 36.67 -7.28
CA GLY A 331 -18.85 36.70 -6.50
C GLY A 331 -18.89 35.82 -5.25
N VAL A 332 -17.86 35.02 -4.97
CA VAL A 332 -17.72 34.24 -3.74
C VAL A 332 -16.70 34.94 -2.81
N ASP A 333 -16.95 34.97 -1.49
CA ASP A 333 -16.08 35.55 -0.44
C ASP A 333 -14.74 34.77 -0.30
N ASN A 334 -13.94 34.73 -1.38
CA ASN A 334 -12.65 34.05 -1.43
C ASN A 334 -11.59 34.95 -0.79
N ASN A 335 -11.27 34.65 0.47
CA ASN A 335 -10.24 35.33 1.24
C ASN A 335 -9.22 34.34 1.82
N LEU A 336 -8.19 34.88 2.48
CA LEU A 336 -7.11 34.10 3.08
C LEU A 336 -7.60 33.04 4.08
N TRP A 337 -8.73 33.28 4.75
CA TRP A 337 -9.33 32.28 5.66
C TRP A 337 -9.74 31.02 4.90
N ASN A 338 -10.56 31.15 3.86
CA ASN A 338 -11.03 29.99 3.09
C ASN A 338 -9.85 29.25 2.45
N PHE A 339 -8.88 29.99 1.91
CA PHE A 339 -7.66 29.42 1.35
C PHE A 339 -6.84 28.64 2.39
N ALA A 340 -6.50 29.28 3.51
CA ALA A 340 -5.62 28.68 4.50
C ALA A 340 -6.25 27.45 5.16
N ILE A 341 -7.56 27.48 5.44
CA ILE A 341 -8.25 26.40 6.16
C ILE A 341 -8.65 25.25 5.23
N TRP A 342 -9.30 25.55 4.12
CA TRP A 342 -9.89 24.51 3.27
C TRP A 342 -8.94 24.02 2.19
N VAL A 343 -8.09 24.91 1.64
CA VAL A 343 -7.17 24.57 0.55
C VAL A 343 -5.79 24.13 1.06
N LEU A 344 -5.26 24.74 2.13
CA LEU A 344 -3.92 24.38 2.61
C LEU A 344 -3.93 23.45 3.82
N TRP A 345 -4.66 23.80 4.88
CA TRP A 345 -4.55 23.12 6.16
C TRP A 345 -5.07 21.68 6.13
N LEU A 346 -6.24 21.45 5.53
CA LEU A 346 -6.88 20.13 5.55
C LEU A 346 -6.06 19.05 4.81
N PRO A 347 -5.55 19.27 3.58
CA PRO A 347 -4.67 18.28 2.93
C PRO A 347 -3.33 18.13 3.67
N LEU A 348 -2.75 19.24 4.15
CA LEU A 348 -1.45 19.22 4.81
C LEU A 348 -1.51 18.44 6.13
N VAL A 349 -2.61 18.54 6.89
CA VAL A 349 -2.77 17.74 8.11
C VAL A 349 -2.96 16.24 7.79
N SER A 350 -3.66 15.90 6.69
CA SER A 350 -3.80 14.50 6.22
C SER A 350 -2.44 13.90 5.87
N VAL A 351 -1.70 14.58 5.00
CA VAL A 351 -0.41 14.11 4.47
C VAL A 351 0.61 14.07 5.59
N SER A 352 0.71 15.12 6.40
CA SER A 352 1.65 15.15 7.53
C SER A 352 1.37 14.06 8.56
N ALA A 353 0.13 13.57 8.69
CA ALA A 353 -0.17 12.47 9.60
C ALA A 353 0.41 11.12 9.17
N VAL A 354 0.58 10.90 7.86
CA VAL A 354 1.26 9.71 7.31
C VAL A 354 2.77 9.76 7.56
N PHE A 355 3.38 10.94 7.68
CA PHE A 355 4.83 11.05 7.92
C PHE A 355 5.16 11.23 9.40
N LEU A 356 4.44 12.12 10.09
CA LEU A 356 4.75 12.65 11.42
C LEU A 356 3.76 12.20 12.50
N GLY A 357 2.79 11.34 12.17
CA GLY A 357 1.74 10.95 13.09
C GLY A 357 0.90 12.15 13.51
N ARG A 358 0.50 12.26 14.78
CA ARG A 358 -0.37 13.36 15.23
C ARG A 358 0.40 14.62 15.64
N PHE A 359 1.56 14.85 15.02
CA PHE A 359 2.44 15.99 15.31
C PHE A 359 1.70 17.34 15.26
N TRP A 360 0.78 17.53 14.30
CA TRP A 360 -0.05 18.74 14.22
C TRP A 360 -0.86 18.97 15.51
N CYS A 361 -1.61 17.96 15.96
CA CYS A 361 -2.38 18.03 17.21
C CYS A 361 -1.48 18.29 18.44
N GLY A 362 -0.25 17.79 18.40
CA GLY A 362 0.74 18.01 19.44
C GLY A 362 1.29 19.43 19.45
N ASN A 363 1.87 19.89 18.35
CA ASN A 363 2.81 21.01 18.39
C ASN A 363 2.31 22.26 17.65
N LEU A 364 1.27 22.14 16.82
CA LEU A 364 0.81 23.23 15.95
C LEU A 364 -0.66 23.61 16.18
N CYS A 365 -1.49 22.71 16.70
CA CYS A 365 -2.92 22.96 16.88
C CYS A 365 -3.18 24.06 17.94
N PRO A 366 -3.76 25.22 17.55
CA PRO A 366 -4.05 26.33 18.47
C PRO A 366 -4.97 25.92 19.63
N LEU A 367 -5.89 24.99 19.35
CA LEU A 367 -6.84 24.46 20.31
C LEU A 367 -6.18 23.79 21.50
N ARG A 368 -5.02 23.13 21.29
CA ARG A 368 -4.27 22.52 22.39
C ARG A 368 -3.71 23.59 23.32
N GLY A 369 -3.12 24.65 22.77
CA GLY A 369 -2.57 25.75 23.57
C GLY A 369 -3.64 26.38 24.45
N ILE A 370 -4.80 26.68 23.87
CA ILE A 370 -5.94 27.28 24.58
C ILE A 370 -6.51 26.31 25.64
N ALA A 371 -6.66 25.02 25.30
CA ALA A 371 -7.13 24.00 26.23
C ALA A 371 -6.19 23.83 27.44
N ASP A 372 -4.88 23.87 27.21
CA ASP A 372 -3.86 23.79 28.27
C ASP A 372 -3.94 24.99 29.23
N VAL A 373 -4.14 26.20 28.69
CA VAL A 373 -4.35 27.44 29.49
C VAL A 373 -5.67 27.39 30.26
N ALA A 374 -6.77 27.01 29.62
CA ALA A 374 -8.09 26.90 30.25
C ALA A 374 -8.05 25.91 31.43
N ARG A 375 -7.36 24.78 31.26
CA ARG A 375 -7.18 23.79 32.33
C ARG A 375 -6.31 24.32 33.46
N TYR A 376 -5.21 25.02 33.15
CA TYR A 376 -4.35 25.64 34.16
C TYR A 376 -5.13 26.65 35.03
N ILE A 377 -5.97 27.48 34.41
CA ILE A 377 -6.83 28.43 35.13
C ILE A 377 -7.85 27.67 35.99
N SER A 378 -8.53 26.67 35.43
CA SER A 378 -9.54 25.90 36.16
C SER A 378 -8.95 25.10 37.32
N ASP A 379 -7.73 24.57 37.21
CA ASP A 379 -7.05 23.90 38.33
C ASP A 379 -6.76 24.86 39.50
N LYS A 380 -6.53 26.15 39.20
CA LYS A 380 -6.33 27.20 40.21
C LYS A 380 -7.65 27.66 40.84
N LEU A 381 -8.75 27.65 40.09
CA LEU A 381 -10.07 28.14 40.54
C LEU A 381 -10.94 27.05 41.19
N LEU A 382 -11.02 25.87 40.58
CA LEU A 382 -11.95 24.79 40.93
C LEU A 382 -11.25 23.53 41.46
N GLY A 383 -9.91 23.51 41.48
CA GLY A 383 -9.13 22.35 41.89
C GLY A 383 -9.08 21.25 40.81
N LYS A 384 -8.79 20.00 41.24
CA LYS A 384 -8.57 18.87 40.31
C LYS A 384 -9.87 18.47 39.61
N ALA A 385 -9.86 18.53 38.28
CA ALA A 385 -11.02 18.14 37.48
C ALA A 385 -11.34 16.64 37.53
N PRO A 386 -12.64 16.26 37.48
CA PRO A 386 -13.06 14.88 37.38
C PRO A 386 -12.62 14.26 36.06
N SER A 387 -12.44 12.93 36.07
CA SER A 387 -12.36 12.16 34.83
C SER A 387 -13.76 12.07 34.20
N ALA A 388 -13.85 12.06 32.86
CA ALA A 388 -15.12 11.88 32.16
C ALA A 388 -15.29 10.40 31.72
N PRO A 389 -15.85 9.49 32.55
CA PRO A 389 -15.99 8.08 32.19
C PRO A 389 -17.03 7.86 31.08
N TYR A 390 -18.09 8.68 31.02
CA TYR A 390 -19.22 8.51 30.08
C TYR A 390 -18.88 8.83 28.60
N ILE A 391 -17.77 9.55 28.34
CA ILE A 391 -17.33 9.93 26.99
C ILE A 391 -16.30 8.94 26.41
N ARG A 392 -16.13 7.76 27.05
CA ARG A 392 -15.09 6.78 26.66
C ARG A 392 -15.51 5.82 25.53
N SER A 393 -16.72 5.93 25.00
CA SER A 393 -17.15 5.08 23.89
C SER A 393 -16.31 5.34 22.65
N GLY A 394 -15.81 4.27 22.03
CA GLY A 394 -15.02 4.33 20.80
C GLY A 394 -15.77 4.95 19.61
N TRP A 395 -17.11 4.96 19.65
CA TRP A 395 -17.95 5.48 18.57
C TRP A 395 -18.11 7.00 18.56
N VAL A 396 -17.83 7.70 19.67
CA VAL A 396 -18.04 9.16 19.76
C VAL A 396 -17.21 9.89 18.71
N LEU A 397 -15.95 9.50 18.55
CA LEU A 397 -15.05 10.10 17.58
C LEU A 397 -15.51 9.87 16.12
N PRO A 398 -15.73 8.62 15.64
CA PRO A 398 -16.31 8.35 14.34
C PRO A 398 -17.59 9.15 14.05
N VAL A 399 -18.54 9.13 14.98
CA VAL A 399 -19.84 9.79 14.80
C VAL A 399 -19.65 11.30 14.75
N SER A 400 -18.81 11.88 15.61
CA SER A 400 -18.51 13.31 15.58
C SER A 400 -17.85 13.75 14.27
N PHE A 401 -16.99 12.90 13.69
CA PHE A 401 -16.36 13.14 12.40
C PHE A 401 -17.36 13.09 11.25
N VAL A 402 -18.16 12.03 11.16
CA VAL A 402 -19.20 11.92 10.13
C VAL A 402 -20.21 13.08 10.24
N ALA A 403 -20.65 13.40 11.45
CA ALA A 403 -21.61 14.48 11.68
C ALA A 403 -21.04 15.85 11.28
N ILE A 404 -19.83 16.21 11.71
CA ILE A 404 -19.25 17.52 11.35
C ILE A 404 -19.03 17.60 9.84
N THR A 405 -18.64 16.50 9.20
CA THR A 405 -18.38 16.44 7.78
C THR A 405 -19.67 16.59 6.95
N ILE A 406 -20.77 15.97 7.38
CA ILE A 406 -22.10 16.20 6.80
C ILE A 406 -22.54 17.66 7.00
N ILE A 407 -22.39 18.21 8.21
CA ILE A 407 -22.75 19.61 8.50
C ILE A 407 -21.97 20.58 7.62
N ILE A 408 -20.65 20.37 7.46
CA ILE A 408 -19.78 21.23 6.65
C ILE A 408 -20.21 21.21 5.19
N LYS A 409 -20.50 20.03 4.62
CA LYS A 409 -20.81 19.91 3.19
C LYS A 409 -22.25 20.27 2.84
N SER A 410 -23.20 20.09 3.77
CA SER A 410 -24.61 20.48 3.57
C SER A 410 -24.88 21.97 3.73
N ASN A 411 -23.90 22.74 4.17
CA ASN A 411 -24.03 24.18 4.41
C ASN A 411 -22.88 24.93 3.72
N PRO A 412 -23.02 26.24 3.44
CA PRO A 412 -22.00 27.01 2.75
C PRO A 412 -20.81 27.42 3.65
N PHE A 413 -20.34 26.54 4.54
CA PHE A 413 -19.22 26.82 5.45
C PHE A 413 -17.87 26.95 4.73
N GLN A 414 -17.72 26.30 3.56
CA GLN A 414 -16.50 26.35 2.74
C GLN A 414 -16.49 27.53 1.77
N SER A 415 -17.67 27.96 1.29
CA SER A 415 -17.80 29.06 0.34
C SER A 415 -17.94 30.42 1.03
N VAL A 416 -18.51 30.48 2.23
CA VAL A 416 -18.73 31.74 2.97
C VAL A 416 -17.82 31.82 4.19
N ALA A 417 -16.80 32.68 4.11
CA ALA A 417 -15.74 32.78 5.12
C ALA A 417 -16.28 33.09 6.53
N ARG A 418 -17.30 33.96 6.65
CA ARG A 418 -17.89 34.32 7.96
C ARG A 418 -18.57 33.13 8.63
N LEU A 419 -19.27 32.30 7.87
CA LEU A 419 -19.92 31.09 8.39
C LEU A 419 -18.86 30.07 8.81
N GLY A 420 -17.86 29.82 7.96
CA GLY A 420 -16.73 28.95 8.30
C GLY A 420 -16.02 29.41 9.58
N THR A 421 -15.77 30.71 9.71
CA THR A 421 -15.17 31.31 10.91
C THR A 421 -16.02 31.08 12.15
N THR A 422 -17.32 31.31 12.06
CA THR A 422 -18.27 31.10 13.16
C THR A 422 -18.29 29.63 13.61
N LEU A 423 -18.24 28.69 12.66
CA LEU A 423 -18.13 27.26 12.95
C LEU A 423 -16.87 26.96 13.77
N PHE A 424 -15.70 27.44 13.35
CA PHE A 424 -14.46 27.21 14.12
C PHE A 424 -14.48 27.87 15.49
N ILE A 425 -15.03 29.08 15.63
CA ILE A 425 -15.21 29.74 16.94
C ILE A 425 -16.08 28.87 17.86
N SER A 426 -17.21 28.34 17.36
CA SER A 426 -18.09 27.48 18.15
C SER A 426 -17.40 26.18 18.59
N ILE A 427 -16.63 25.53 17.70
CA ILE A 427 -15.83 24.35 18.04
C ILE A 427 -14.78 24.69 19.12
N PHE A 428 -14.12 25.85 19.01
CA PHE A 428 -13.14 26.31 19.98
C PHE A 428 -13.77 26.58 21.35
N LEU A 429 -14.96 27.19 21.37
CA LEU A 429 -15.70 27.45 22.59
C LEU A 429 -16.10 26.14 23.29
N VAL A 430 -16.63 25.16 22.55
CA VAL A 430 -16.97 23.85 23.11
C VAL A 430 -15.72 23.15 23.67
N ALA A 431 -14.62 23.17 22.94
CA ALA A 431 -13.36 22.58 23.41
C ALA A 431 -12.83 23.27 24.67
N LEU A 432 -12.97 24.60 24.76
CA LEU A 432 -12.59 25.39 25.94
C LEU A 432 -13.45 24.98 27.14
N VAL A 433 -14.77 24.92 26.99
CA VAL A 433 -15.70 24.48 28.04
C VAL A 433 -15.35 23.06 28.51
N VAL A 434 -15.17 22.12 27.59
CA VAL A 434 -14.77 20.75 27.93
C VAL A 434 -13.44 20.71 28.68
N SER A 435 -12.46 21.49 28.24
CA SER A 435 -11.12 21.54 28.88
C SER A 435 -11.16 22.23 30.25
N PHE A 436 -12.09 23.16 30.44
CA PHE A 436 -12.32 23.85 31.71
C PHE A 436 -13.07 22.97 32.72
N LEU A 437 -13.96 22.08 32.28
CA LEU A 437 -14.75 21.21 33.15
C LEU A 437 -14.08 19.86 33.44
N PHE A 438 -13.35 19.30 32.48
CA PHE A 438 -12.80 17.95 32.57
C PHE A 438 -11.27 17.91 32.58
N ARG A 439 -10.73 16.72 32.84
CA ARG A 439 -9.28 16.44 32.78
C ARG A 439 -8.65 16.91 31.46
N LYS A 440 -7.41 17.40 31.55
CA LYS A 440 -6.56 17.75 30.40
C LYS A 440 -6.58 16.66 29.31
N GLY A 441 -6.80 17.07 28.06
CA GLY A 441 -6.81 16.19 26.89
C GLY A 441 -8.11 15.44 26.61
N THR A 442 -9.16 15.63 27.42
CA THR A 442 -10.49 15.00 27.21
C THR A 442 -11.05 15.30 25.82
N TRP A 443 -11.00 16.58 25.39
CA TRP A 443 -11.43 16.97 24.04
C TRP A 443 -10.66 16.23 22.94
N CYS A 444 -9.33 16.32 22.94
CA CYS A 444 -8.47 15.74 21.90
C CYS A 444 -8.52 14.20 21.83
N ARG A 445 -8.88 13.53 22.93
CA ARG A 445 -8.98 12.07 22.99
C ARG A 445 -10.37 11.53 22.69
N TYR A 446 -11.44 12.25 23.01
CA TYR A 446 -12.78 11.66 22.98
C TYR A 446 -13.80 12.43 22.14
N LEU A 447 -13.59 13.71 21.86
CA LEU A 447 -14.59 14.56 21.21
C LEU A 447 -14.11 15.25 19.92
N CYS A 448 -12.81 15.45 19.75
CA CYS A 448 -12.26 16.14 18.60
C CYS A 448 -12.50 15.31 17.31
N PRO A 449 -13.33 15.78 16.37
CA PRO A 449 -13.70 15.00 15.19
C PRO A 449 -12.48 14.60 14.35
N ILE A 450 -11.64 15.59 14.05
CA ILE A 450 -10.39 15.43 13.30
C ILE A 450 -9.38 14.59 14.11
N GLY A 451 -9.39 14.68 15.43
CA GLY A 451 -8.48 13.93 16.30
C GLY A 451 -8.68 12.42 16.20
N GLY A 452 -9.93 11.95 16.08
CA GLY A 452 -10.23 10.53 15.88
C GLY A 452 -9.94 10.04 14.48
N TRP A 453 -10.17 10.89 13.48
CA TRP A 453 -9.80 10.60 12.10
C TRP A 453 -8.27 10.47 11.95
N LEU A 454 -7.49 11.45 12.43
CA LEU A 454 -6.02 11.42 12.42
C LEU A 454 -5.41 10.30 13.28
N ALA A 455 -6.10 9.86 14.35
CA ALA A 455 -5.64 8.75 15.18
C ALA A 455 -5.45 7.45 14.39
N ARG A 456 -6.29 7.21 13.37
CA ARG A 456 -6.20 6.04 12.51
C ARG A 456 -5.04 6.18 11.52
N ILE A 457 -4.96 7.32 10.85
CA ILE A 457 -3.88 7.66 9.91
C ILE A 457 -2.51 7.58 10.60
N ALA A 458 -2.42 8.00 11.86
CA ALA A 458 -1.19 7.92 12.65
C ALA A 458 -0.68 6.48 12.85
N ARG A 459 -1.51 5.44 12.71
CA ARG A 459 -1.03 4.04 12.69
C ARG A 459 -0.18 3.73 11.45
N LEU A 460 -0.33 4.50 10.36
CA LEU A 460 0.53 4.40 9.18
C LEU A 460 1.83 5.20 9.30
N SER A 461 1.97 6.02 10.34
CA SER A 461 3.05 7.00 10.41
C SER A 461 4.47 6.41 10.43
N ILE A 462 5.40 7.15 9.81
CA ILE A 462 6.84 6.83 9.74
C ILE A 462 7.56 7.26 11.01
N LEU A 463 7.23 8.42 11.56
CA LEU A 463 7.81 8.91 12.81
C LEU A 463 7.05 8.32 14.01
N GLY A 464 7.76 7.91 15.06
CA GLY A 464 7.12 7.57 16.33
C GLY A 464 8.06 7.70 17.52
N ILE A 465 7.46 7.70 18.71
CA ILE A 465 8.18 7.61 19.99
C ILE A 465 8.05 6.20 20.55
N ARG A 466 9.18 5.57 20.91
CA ARG A 466 9.19 4.27 21.58
C ARG A 466 10.05 4.26 22.84
N PRO A 467 9.61 3.55 23.89
CA PRO A 467 10.44 3.30 25.06
C PRO A 467 11.45 2.20 24.77
N LYS A 468 12.69 2.38 25.20
CA LYS A 468 13.66 1.30 25.35
C LYS A 468 13.33 0.56 26.66
N ARG A 469 12.53 -0.51 26.55
CA ARG A 469 11.95 -1.23 27.71
C ARG A 469 12.99 -1.59 28.78
N ALA A 470 14.14 -2.13 28.36
CA ALA A 470 15.25 -2.46 29.27
C ALA A 470 15.72 -1.28 30.15
N THR A 471 15.70 -0.05 29.62
CA THR A 471 16.04 1.17 30.37
C THR A 471 14.86 1.65 31.22
N CYS A 472 13.65 1.62 30.66
CA CYS A 472 12.47 2.19 31.30
C CYS A 472 11.94 1.33 32.45
N ASP A 473 12.04 0.01 32.37
CA ASP A 473 11.57 -0.93 33.40
C ASP A 473 12.34 -0.74 34.72
N ASN A 474 13.64 -0.43 34.64
CA ASN A 474 14.51 -0.15 35.79
C ASN A 474 14.49 1.32 36.26
N CYS A 475 13.61 2.16 35.72
CA CYS A 475 13.52 3.59 36.06
C CYS A 475 12.54 3.82 37.21
N SER A 476 13.03 4.29 38.37
CA SER A 476 12.22 4.56 39.55
C SER A 476 11.54 5.93 39.56
N THR A 477 12.16 6.96 38.96
CA THR A 477 11.66 8.35 39.04
C THR A 477 10.43 8.60 38.16
N LYS A 478 10.31 7.87 37.04
CA LYS A 478 9.19 7.94 36.07
C LYS A 478 8.77 9.38 35.71
N GLU A 479 9.73 10.31 35.65
CA GLU A 479 9.50 11.74 35.32
C GLU A 479 8.77 11.94 33.98
N CYS A 480 8.96 11.03 33.02
CA CYS A 480 8.22 11.03 31.75
C CYS A 480 6.70 10.90 31.92
N HIS A 481 6.23 10.29 33.02
CA HIS A 481 4.82 10.11 33.35
C HIS A 481 4.28 11.25 34.21
N ILE A 482 5.01 11.67 35.25
CA ILE A 482 4.58 12.69 36.22
C ILE A 482 4.83 14.14 35.78
N GLY A 483 5.68 14.36 34.79
CA GLY A 483 6.07 15.70 34.33
C GLY A 483 7.21 16.29 35.15
N THR A 484 7.85 17.33 34.61
CA THR A 484 8.93 18.08 35.27
C THR A 484 8.75 19.59 35.01
N GLY A 485 9.61 20.44 35.59
CA GLY A 485 9.68 21.86 35.23
C GLY A 485 10.03 22.14 33.76
N LYS A 486 10.47 21.12 32.99
CA LYS A 486 10.78 21.25 31.55
C LYS A 486 9.56 21.05 30.66
N ALA A 487 8.66 20.13 31.02
CA ALA A 487 7.42 19.85 30.31
C ALA A 487 6.40 19.15 31.22
N GLY A 488 5.11 19.39 30.99
CA GLY A 488 4.03 18.71 31.72
C GLY A 488 3.92 17.22 31.41
N THR A 489 2.93 16.57 32.03
CA THR A 489 2.59 15.15 31.79
C THR A 489 2.17 14.89 30.33
N CYS A 490 2.02 13.61 29.96
CA CYS A 490 1.40 13.25 28.69
C CYS A 490 -0.02 13.86 28.61
N PRO A 491 -0.34 14.72 27.62
CA PRO A 491 -1.65 15.35 27.50
C PRO A 491 -2.77 14.33 27.22
N MET A 492 -2.42 13.18 26.66
CA MET A 492 -3.36 12.09 26.35
C MET A 492 -3.40 11.03 27.44
N PHE A 493 -2.74 11.29 28.58
CA PHE A 493 -2.68 10.39 29.75
C PHE A 493 -2.33 8.95 29.38
N LEU A 494 -1.41 8.80 28.42
CA LEU A 494 -0.79 7.54 28.03
C LEU A 494 0.36 7.23 28.98
N ASN A 495 0.64 5.95 29.18
CA ASN A 495 1.83 5.49 29.89
C ASN A 495 3.02 5.47 28.91
N PRO A 496 4.02 6.36 29.04
CA PRO A 496 5.15 6.39 28.12
C PRO A 496 5.99 5.11 28.14
N ASN A 497 6.01 4.36 29.26
CA ASN A 497 6.74 3.10 29.35
C ASN A 497 6.12 1.97 28.50
N GLN A 498 4.82 2.08 28.20
CA GLN A 498 4.06 1.09 27.44
C GLN A 498 3.55 1.68 26.12
N LEU A 499 4.28 2.66 25.58
CA LEU A 499 3.89 3.34 24.35
C LEU A 499 4.29 2.49 23.13
N ASP A 500 3.39 1.61 22.71
CA ASP A 500 3.57 0.72 21.57
C ASP A 500 2.78 1.15 20.31
N SER A 501 1.96 2.19 20.42
CA SER A 501 1.02 2.63 19.36
C SER A 501 1.06 4.15 19.17
N ASN A 502 0.98 4.58 17.90
CA ASN A 502 0.89 5.99 17.54
C ASN A 502 -0.55 6.53 17.55
N ARG A 503 -1.56 5.66 17.66
CA ARG A 503 -2.99 6.01 17.58
C ARG A 503 -3.38 7.18 18.47
N TYR A 504 -2.98 7.14 19.75
CA TYR A 504 -3.27 8.19 20.72
C TYR A 504 -2.07 9.10 21.02
N CYS A 505 -0.87 8.79 20.51
CA CYS A 505 0.30 9.63 20.72
C CYS A 505 0.16 10.93 19.92
N LEU A 506 0.26 12.10 20.59
CA LEU A 506 0.26 13.40 19.90
C LEU A 506 1.63 13.78 19.32
N GLU A 507 2.66 12.95 19.49
CA GLU A 507 4.04 13.29 19.11
C GLU A 507 4.49 14.65 19.71
N CYS A 508 4.05 14.92 20.95
CA CYS A 508 4.30 16.18 21.66
C CYS A 508 5.67 16.29 22.33
N TRP A 509 6.44 15.20 22.31
CA TRP A 509 7.77 15.06 22.91
C TRP A 509 7.90 15.30 24.43
N ASN A 510 6.81 15.53 25.17
CA ASN A 510 6.87 15.71 26.63
C ASN A 510 7.58 14.55 27.35
N CYS A 511 7.29 13.30 26.97
CA CYS A 511 7.93 12.13 27.56
C CYS A 511 9.44 12.04 27.27
N VAL A 512 9.88 12.50 26.10
CA VAL A 512 11.30 12.56 25.71
C VAL A 512 12.01 13.67 26.48
N LYS A 513 11.38 14.85 26.61
CA LYS A 513 11.90 16.00 27.38
C LYS A 513 12.09 15.70 28.85
N ASN A 514 11.15 14.97 29.43
CA ASN A 514 11.12 14.62 30.85
C ASN A 514 11.87 13.33 31.16
N CYS A 515 12.50 12.66 30.19
CA CYS A 515 13.19 11.39 30.46
C CYS A 515 14.59 11.65 31.05
N PRO A 516 14.89 11.17 32.28
CA PRO A 516 16.19 11.41 32.92
C PRO A 516 17.27 10.41 32.49
N ARG A 517 16.90 9.27 31.90
CA ARG A 517 17.80 8.17 31.53
C ARG A 517 17.86 7.90 30.03
N ASP A 518 17.40 8.83 29.20
CA ASP A 518 17.34 8.66 27.74
C ASP A 518 16.65 7.37 27.30
N GLY A 519 15.64 6.91 28.05
CA GLY A 519 14.88 5.70 27.74
C GLY A 519 13.77 5.91 26.70
N MET A 520 13.42 7.16 26.38
CA MET A 520 12.40 7.49 25.38
C MET A 520 13.06 7.99 24.10
N HIS A 521 12.88 7.28 23.00
CA HIS A 521 13.50 7.61 21.71
C HIS A 521 12.47 8.04 20.67
N ILE A 522 12.83 9.03 19.88
CA ILE A 522 12.18 9.36 18.61
C ILE A 522 12.92 8.60 17.52
N GLY A 523 12.20 8.00 16.57
CA GLY A 523 12.82 7.23 15.50
C GLY A 523 11.89 7.04 14.33
N LEU A 524 12.46 6.44 13.28
CA LEU A 524 11.72 6.05 12.09
C LEU A 524 11.24 4.62 12.26
N ARG A 525 10.08 4.32 11.69
CA ARG A 525 9.51 2.99 11.61
C ARG A 525 9.03 2.75 10.19
N MET A 526 8.91 1.48 9.83
CA MET A 526 8.29 1.12 8.55
C MET A 526 6.85 1.70 8.52
N PRO A 527 6.45 2.43 7.46
CA PRO A 527 5.09 2.90 7.31
C PRO A 527 4.11 1.73 7.47
N GLY A 528 3.08 1.88 8.31
CA GLY A 528 2.10 0.82 8.57
C GLY A 528 2.60 -0.36 9.40
N ALA A 529 3.77 -0.28 10.04
CA ALA A 529 4.28 -1.34 10.93
C ALA A 529 3.28 -1.73 12.04
N GLU A 530 2.54 -0.76 12.58
CA GLU A 530 1.49 -0.99 13.58
C GLU A 530 0.27 -1.69 12.99
N VAL A 531 0.01 -1.54 11.70
CA VAL A 531 -1.13 -2.21 11.04
C VAL A 531 -0.84 -3.68 10.78
N LEU A 532 0.42 -4.04 10.53
CA LEU A 532 0.82 -5.44 10.33
C LEU A 532 0.56 -6.32 11.56
N LYS A 533 0.67 -5.73 12.75
CA LYS A 533 0.32 -6.32 14.04
C LYS A 533 -0.44 -5.28 14.86
N PRO A 534 -1.76 -5.13 14.64
CA PRO A 534 -2.51 -4.07 15.29
C PRO A 534 -2.49 -4.25 16.81
N TYR A 535 -1.90 -3.27 17.50
CA TYR A 535 -1.98 -3.16 18.95
C TYR A 535 -3.40 -2.69 19.30
N PHE A 536 -4.13 -3.53 20.04
CA PHE A 536 -5.52 -3.33 20.46
C PHE A 536 -6.46 -3.03 19.28
N PRO A 537 -6.71 -4.02 18.39
CA PRO A 537 -7.62 -3.84 17.28
C PRO A 537 -9.07 -3.76 17.79
N GLU A 538 -9.84 -2.80 17.29
CA GLU A 538 -11.22 -2.57 17.73
C GLU A 538 -12.19 -2.63 16.54
N ILE A 539 -13.36 -3.23 16.76
CA ILE A 539 -14.39 -3.40 15.72
C ILE A 539 -14.84 -2.07 15.14
N TRP A 540 -15.08 -1.07 16.00
CA TRP A 540 -15.56 0.24 15.58
C TRP A 540 -14.56 0.96 14.68
N GLU A 541 -13.26 0.77 14.89
CA GLU A 541 -12.22 1.40 14.07
C GLU A 541 -12.23 0.82 12.66
N SER A 542 -12.38 -0.51 12.55
CA SER A 542 -12.50 -1.21 11.27
C SER A 542 -13.75 -0.86 10.50
N ILE A 543 -14.91 -0.81 11.17
CA ILE A 543 -16.17 -0.37 10.55
C ILE A 543 -16.05 1.09 10.09
N PHE A 544 -15.42 1.94 10.89
CA PHE A 544 -15.25 3.35 10.54
C PHE A 544 -14.32 3.52 9.32
N ILE A 545 -13.22 2.77 9.22
CA ILE A 545 -12.36 2.75 8.03
C ILE A 545 -13.17 2.34 6.79
N ALA A 546 -13.94 1.26 6.87
CA ALA A 546 -14.76 0.78 5.77
C ALA A 546 -15.80 1.81 5.32
N GLY A 547 -16.53 2.41 6.27
CA GLY A 547 -17.55 3.40 5.97
C GLY A 547 -16.99 4.67 5.34
N LEU A 548 -15.82 5.12 5.78
CA LEU A 548 -15.21 6.35 5.24
C LEU A 548 -14.85 6.25 3.76
N ILE A 549 -14.48 5.06 3.26
CA ILE A 549 -14.26 4.85 1.82
C ILE A 549 -15.52 5.21 1.03
N GLY A 550 -16.70 4.78 1.50
CA GLY A 550 -17.98 5.14 0.89
C GLY A 550 -18.33 6.61 1.07
N MET A 551 -18.07 7.16 2.25
CA MET A 551 -18.30 8.59 2.51
C MET A 551 -17.47 9.46 1.54
N TYR A 552 -16.18 9.15 1.34
CA TYR A 552 -15.31 9.93 0.45
C TYR A 552 -15.68 9.79 -1.02
N MET A 553 -16.19 8.63 -1.46
CA MET A 553 -16.79 8.53 -2.80
C MET A 553 -17.95 9.51 -2.94
N ALA A 554 -18.81 9.62 -1.92
CA ALA A 554 -19.90 10.59 -1.93
C ALA A 554 -19.43 12.05 -1.86
N PHE A 555 -18.23 12.32 -1.32
CA PHE A 555 -17.67 13.68 -1.32
C PHE A 555 -17.31 14.17 -2.73
N VAL A 556 -16.76 13.28 -3.55
CA VAL A 556 -16.26 13.62 -4.88
C VAL A 556 -17.44 13.60 -5.85
N ARG A 557 -17.84 14.76 -6.38
CA ARG A 557 -18.75 14.88 -7.55
C ARG A 557 -20.14 14.22 -7.39
N TRP A 558 -20.73 14.18 -6.20
CA TRP A 558 -22.10 13.65 -6.00
C TRP A 558 -23.17 14.35 -6.86
N GLU A 559 -22.99 15.65 -7.09
CA GLU A 559 -23.89 16.49 -7.91
C GLU A 559 -23.99 16.00 -9.37
N ILE A 560 -22.97 15.30 -9.86
CA ILE A 560 -22.93 14.78 -11.24
C ILE A 560 -23.73 13.48 -11.36
N VAL A 561 -23.75 12.65 -10.31
CA VAL A 561 -24.27 11.28 -10.39
C VAL A 561 -25.73 11.19 -9.95
N LEU A 562 -26.11 11.86 -8.87
CA LEU A 562 -27.48 11.90 -8.37
C LEU A 562 -27.82 13.33 -7.91
N PRO A 563 -28.03 14.28 -8.85
CA PRO A 563 -28.26 15.69 -8.52
C PRO A 563 -29.48 15.91 -7.62
N GLU A 564 -30.48 15.02 -7.67
CA GLU A 564 -31.72 15.12 -6.90
C GLU A 564 -31.60 14.63 -5.44
N MET A 565 -30.57 13.85 -5.10
CA MET A 565 -30.47 13.25 -3.77
C MET A 565 -29.65 14.13 -2.82
N PRO A 566 -30.20 14.62 -1.70
CA PRO A 566 -29.43 15.47 -0.80
C PRO A 566 -28.18 14.76 -0.26
N PHE A 567 -27.06 15.50 -0.22
CA PHE A 567 -25.75 15.01 0.20
C PHE A 567 -25.74 14.10 1.45
N PRO A 568 -26.44 14.43 2.57
CA PRO A 568 -26.45 13.57 3.76
C PRO A 568 -26.93 12.14 3.50
N PHE A 569 -27.99 11.99 2.70
CA PHE A 569 -28.56 10.68 2.41
C PHE A 569 -27.66 9.87 1.50
N PHE A 570 -27.06 10.52 0.50
CA PHE A 570 -26.12 9.87 -0.40
C PHE A 570 -24.87 9.40 0.35
N ALA A 571 -24.29 10.26 1.19
CA ALA A 571 -23.12 9.93 2.01
C ALA A 571 -23.40 8.76 2.97
N LEU A 572 -24.52 8.81 3.70
CA LEU A 572 -24.90 7.72 4.62
C LEU A 572 -25.22 6.42 3.87
N GLY A 573 -25.87 6.49 2.71
CA GLY A 573 -26.13 5.34 1.86
C GLY A 573 -24.84 4.67 1.38
N ALA A 574 -23.88 5.46 0.89
CA ALA A 574 -22.57 4.97 0.46
C ALA A 574 -21.77 4.36 1.63
N MET A 575 -21.84 4.95 2.83
CA MET A 575 -21.27 4.37 4.05
C MET A 575 -21.90 3.01 4.39
N ILE A 576 -23.23 2.91 4.37
CA ILE A 576 -23.95 1.66 4.68
C ILE A 576 -23.57 0.57 3.67
N LEU A 577 -23.51 0.92 2.38
CA LEU A 577 -23.14 -0.01 1.31
C LEU A 577 -21.72 -0.55 1.51
N THR A 578 -20.75 0.34 1.75
CA THR A 578 -19.34 -0.05 1.93
C THR A 578 -19.10 -0.84 3.21
N VAL A 579 -19.78 -0.50 4.31
CA VAL A 579 -19.76 -1.31 5.55
C VAL A 579 -20.39 -2.68 5.32
N SER A 580 -21.50 -2.77 4.58
CA SER A 580 -22.17 -4.05 4.28
C SER A 580 -21.29 -4.94 3.41
N LEU A 581 -20.63 -4.36 2.40
CA LEU A 581 -19.64 -5.07 1.57
C LEU A 581 -18.47 -5.57 2.43
N TYR A 582 -17.93 -4.73 3.31
CA TYR A 582 -16.85 -5.09 4.22
C TYR A 582 -17.22 -6.25 5.15
N LEU A 583 -18.41 -6.24 5.75
CA LEU A 583 -18.91 -7.32 6.61
C LEU A 583 -19.08 -8.62 5.82
N THR A 584 -19.58 -8.53 4.58
CA THR A 584 -19.74 -9.68 3.68
C THR A 584 -18.38 -10.30 3.34
N VAL A 585 -17.38 -9.47 3.04
CA VAL A 585 -15.99 -9.90 2.79
C VAL A 585 -15.39 -10.58 4.02
N CYS A 586 -15.62 -10.03 5.22
CA CYS A 586 -15.16 -10.64 6.47
C CYS A 586 -15.83 -11.99 6.74
N ALA A 587 -17.10 -12.15 6.38
CA ALA A 587 -17.85 -13.39 6.52
C ALA A 587 -17.33 -14.45 5.53
N ALA A 588 -17.14 -14.08 4.26
CA ALA A 588 -16.55 -14.95 3.25
C ALA A 588 -15.13 -15.40 3.63
N ALA A 589 -14.29 -14.47 4.08
CA ALA A 589 -12.94 -14.80 4.53
C ALA A 589 -12.94 -15.73 5.76
N SER A 590 -13.84 -15.50 6.71
CA SER A 590 -14.00 -16.35 7.90
C SER A 590 -14.41 -17.77 7.50
N ALA A 591 -15.39 -17.91 6.60
CA ALA A 591 -15.86 -19.20 6.10
C ALA A 591 -14.76 -19.99 5.34
N LEU A 592 -13.99 -19.31 4.48
CA LEU A 592 -12.97 -19.95 3.66
C LEU A 592 -11.68 -20.32 4.42
N SER A 593 -11.33 -19.57 5.46
CA SER A 593 -10.06 -19.74 6.20
C SER A 593 -10.21 -20.42 7.56
N GLY A 594 -11.41 -20.43 8.14
CA GLY A 594 -11.66 -20.91 9.50
C GLY A 594 -11.24 -19.94 10.60
N ILE A 595 -10.84 -18.71 10.28
CA ILE A 595 -10.63 -17.64 11.28
C ILE A 595 -11.99 -17.26 11.88
N LYS A 596 -12.05 -16.94 13.18
CA LYS A 596 -13.29 -16.46 13.82
C LYS A 596 -13.76 -15.16 13.17
N TYR A 597 -15.05 -15.04 12.89
CA TYR A 597 -15.64 -13.85 12.27
C TYR A 597 -15.33 -12.55 13.03
N ARG A 598 -15.27 -12.59 14.36
CA ARG A 598 -14.86 -11.43 15.17
C ARG A 598 -13.42 -10.99 14.90
N GLU A 599 -12.51 -11.94 14.67
CA GLU A 599 -11.10 -11.65 14.37
C GLU A 599 -10.94 -11.08 12.95
N THR A 600 -11.72 -11.56 11.98
CA THR A 600 -11.74 -10.97 10.62
C THR A 600 -12.27 -9.54 10.65
N ILE A 601 -13.39 -9.26 11.33
CA ILE A 601 -13.94 -7.90 11.46
C ILE A 601 -12.98 -6.96 12.21
N THR A 602 -12.25 -7.45 13.21
CA THR A 602 -11.34 -6.57 13.97
C THR A 602 -10.06 -6.25 13.19
N SER A 603 -9.53 -7.23 12.44
CA SER A 603 -8.19 -7.10 11.83
C SER A 603 -8.24 -6.65 10.37
N PHE A 604 -9.26 -7.03 9.60
CA PHE A 604 -9.27 -6.80 8.16
C PHE A 604 -9.60 -5.35 7.80
N GLY A 605 -10.23 -4.57 8.69
CA GLY A 605 -10.50 -3.17 8.43
C GLY A 605 -9.21 -2.37 8.21
N TYR A 606 -8.12 -2.73 8.90
CA TYR A 606 -6.83 -2.08 8.69
C TYR A 606 -6.17 -2.37 7.34
N ILE A 607 -6.60 -3.42 6.63
CA ILE A 607 -6.17 -3.70 5.26
C ILE A 607 -6.57 -2.54 4.34
N PHE A 608 -7.75 -1.95 4.59
CA PHE A 608 -8.31 -0.86 3.81
C PHE A 608 -7.81 0.53 4.26
N LEU A 609 -7.02 0.62 5.34
CA LEU A 609 -6.59 1.90 5.90
C LEU A 609 -5.73 2.74 4.94
N PRO A 610 -4.72 2.19 4.21
CA PRO A 610 -3.99 3.00 3.23
C PRO A 610 -4.89 3.55 2.14
N LEU A 611 -5.80 2.72 1.61
CA LEU A 611 -6.76 3.13 0.59
C LEU A 611 -7.72 4.21 1.12
N GLU A 612 -8.20 4.09 2.36
CA GLU A 612 -8.98 5.13 3.04
C GLU A 612 -8.21 6.45 3.14
N VAL A 613 -6.90 6.40 3.43
CA VAL A 613 -6.06 7.61 3.49
C VAL A 613 -5.85 8.23 2.10
N GLY A 614 -5.61 7.41 1.06
CA GLY A 614 -5.49 7.90 -0.31
C GLY A 614 -6.77 8.60 -0.77
N THR A 615 -7.91 7.96 -0.54
CA THR A 615 -9.24 8.51 -0.85
C THR A 615 -9.60 9.72 0.00
N ALA A 616 -9.16 9.78 1.27
CA ALA A 616 -9.33 10.96 2.11
C ALA A 616 -8.53 12.17 1.59
N ILE A 617 -7.28 11.97 1.17
CA ILE A 617 -6.44 13.05 0.60
C ILE A 617 -7.06 13.59 -0.68
N ILE A 618 -7.63 12.72 -1.50
CA ILE A 618 -8.34 13.11 -2.73
C ILE A 618 -9.61 13.89 -2.39
N ALA A 619 -10.50 13.30 -1.59
CA ALA A 619 -11.81 13.90 -1.30
C ALA A 619 -11.73 15.20 -0.47
N MET A 620 -10.75 15.32 0.43
CA MET A 620 -10.56 16.52 1.24
C MET A 620 -9.63 17.54 0.60
N GLY A 621 -8.81 17.10 -0.34
CA GLY A 621 -7.89 17.95 -1.09
C GLY A 621 -8.39 18.34 -2.46
N ASP A 622 -9.65 18.05 -2.80
CA ASP A 622 -10.23 18.31 -4.13
C ASP A 622 -9.97 19.76 -4.56
N ASP A 623 -10.42 20.73 -3.74
CA ASP A 623 -10.18 22.17 -3.94
C ASP A 623 -8.69 22.52 -4.09
N SER A 624 -7.81 21.79 -3.40
CA SER A 624 -6.37 22.03 -3.38
C SER A 624 -5.69 21.50 -4.64
N LEU A 625 -6.06 20.30 -5.04
CA LEU A 625 -5.52 19.65 -6.21
C LEU A 625 -6.08 20.30 -7.49
N GLU A 626 -7.31 20.79 -7.47
CA GLU A 626 -7.88 21.63 -8.52
C GLU A 626 -7.17 22.99 -8.59
N PHE A 627 -6.91 23.63 -7.45
CA PHE A 627 -6.14 24.89 -7.40
C PHE A 627 -4.77 24.74 -8.08
N PHE A 628 -4.06 23.64 -7.84
CA PHE A 628 -2.76 23.38 -8.47
C PHE A 628 -2.85 22.73 -9.86
N ASN A 629 -4.05 22.45 -10.38
CA ASN A 629 -4.29 21.72 -11.64
C ASN A 629 -3.59 20.35 -11.72
N ILE A 630 -3.59 19.61 -10.61
CA ILE A 630 -2.95 18.29 -10.47
C ILE A 630 -3.91 17.21 -9.93
N LEU A 631 -5.21 17.50 -9.83
CA LEU A 631 -6.23 16.58 -9.30
C LEU A 631 -6.17 15.19 -9.92
N VAL A 632 -6.28 15.10 -11.24
CA VAL A 632 -6.32 13.81 -11.94
C VAL A 632 -5.01 13.01 -11.76
N PRO A 633 -3.81 13.54 -12.12
CA PRO A 633 -2.58 12.76 -12.01
C PRO A 633 -2.25 12.36 -10.57
N VAL A 634 -2.48 13.25 -9.59
CA VAL A 634 -2.22 12.94 -8.18
C VAL A 634 -3.22 11.93 -7.64
N SER A 635 -4.51 12.04 -8.00
CA SER A 635 -5.53 11.08 -7.57
C SER A 635 -5.23 9.67 -8.08
N ILE A 636 -4.81 9.55 -9.33
CA ILE A 636 -4.40 8.27 -9.93
C ILE A 636 -3.21 7.67 -9.18
N ILE A 637 -2.16 8.46 -8.93
CA ILE A 637 -0.97 8.00 -8.22
C ILE A 637 -1.32 7.59 -6.79
N LEU A 638 -2.14 8.38 -6.09
CA LEU A 638 -2.57 8.09 -4.72
C LEU A 638 -3.44 6.82 -4.66
N LEU A 639 -4.45 6.69 -5.51
CA LEU A 639 -5.28 5.49 -5.57
C LEU A 639 -4.45 4.24 -5.88
N GLY A 640 -3.55 4.34 -6.87
CA GLY A 640 -2.64 3.25 -7.23
C GLY A 640 -1.73 2.86 -6.07
N THR A 641 -0.93 3.79 -5.55
CA THR A 641 0.04 3.50 -4.49
C THR A 641 -0.61 3.00 -3.20
N THR A 642 -1.77 3.56 -2.80
CA THR A 642 -2.48 3.13 -1.59
C THR A 642 -3.23 1.81 -1.78
N PHE A 643 -3.72 1.50 -2.98
CA PHE A 643 -4.23 0.17 -3.33
C PHE A 643 -3.12 -0.88 -3.21
N ILE A 644 -1.94 -0.62 -3.79
CA ILE A 644 -0.77 -1.50 -3.70
C ILE A 644 -0.41 -1.77 -2.25
N TRP A 645 -0.35 -0.70 -1.45
CA TRP A 645 -0.04 -0.80 -0.04
C TRP A 645 -1.09 -1.64 0.72
N SER A 646 -2.37 -1.46 0.41
CA SER A 646 -3.48 -2.24 0.98
C SER A 646 -3.37 -3.72 0.60
N MET A 647 -3.02 -4.06 -0.64
CA MET A 647 -2.77 -5.43 -1.08
C MET A 647 -1.61 -6.08 -0.31
N ILE A 648 -0.51 -5.36 -0.11
CA ILE A 648 0.66 -5.84 0.65
C ILE A 648 0.29 -6.09 2.12
N LEU A 649 -0.41 -5.15 2.76
CA LEU A 649 -0.87 -5.30 4.13
C LEU A 649 -1.86 -6.46 4.26
N GLY A 650 -2.78 -6.61 3.31
CA GLY A 650 -3.76 -7.70 3.30
C GLY A 650 -3.11 -9.06 3.21
N ALA A 651 -2.12 -9.24 2.33
CA ALA A 651 -1.37 -10.49 2.22
C ALA A 651 -0.61 -10.80 3.53
N SER A 652 -0.04 -9.78 4.18
CA SER A 652 0.72 -9.97 5.43
C SER A 652 -0.17 -10.23 6.64
N ILE A 653 -1.27 -9.49 6.80
CA ILE A 653 -2.24 -9.66 7.90
C ILE A 653 -2.93 -11.03 7.80
N THR A 654 -3.34 -11.45 6.61
CA THR A 654 -3.93 -12.78 6.40
C THR A 654 -2.92 -13.89 6.67
N LYS A 655 -1.66 -13.72 6.28
CA LYS A 655 -0.55 -14.65 6.61
C LYS A 655 -0.35 -14.78 8.13
N ASN A 656 -0.35 -13.66 8.84
CA ASN A 656 -0.19 -13.65 10.30
C ASN A 656 -1.35 -14.33 11.05
N ASN A 657 -2.58 -14.19 10.55
CA ASN A 657 -3.78 -14.72 11.21
C ASN A 657 -4.15 -16.16 10.81
N ALA A 658 -4.03 -16.52 9.52
CA ALA A 658 -4.48 -17.82 8.99
C ALA A 658 -3.34 -18.80 8.63
N GLY A 659 -2.07 -18.38 8.72
CA GLY A 659 -0.92 -19.22 8.40
C GLY A 659 -1.04 -19.86 7.01
N LYS A 660 -1.14 -21.19 6.94
CA LYS A 660 -1.28 -21.94 5.67
C LYS A 660 -2.58 -21.66 4.90
N LYS A 661 -3.64 -21.20 5.59
CA LYS A 661 -4.94 -20.87 4.96
C LYS A 661 -5.06 -19.40 4.57
N ALA A 662 -3.98 -18.62 4.64
CA ALA A 662 -3.97 -17.19 4.38
C ALA A 662 -4.47 -16.82 2.98
N ILE A 663 -4.13 -17.61 1.97
CA ILE A 663 -4.57 -17.40 0.59
C ILE A 663 -6.10 -17.36 0.51
N PHE A 664 -6.77 -18.32 1.14
CA PHE A 664 -8.24 -18.40 1.15
C PHE A 664 -8.90 -17.22 1.89
N ALA A 665 -8.24 -16.69 2.93
CA ALA A 665 -8.71 -15.50 3.63
C ALA A 665 -8.50 -14.22 2.79
N PHE A 666 -7.45 -14.18 1.98
CA PHE A 666 -7.05 -13.00 1.20
C PHE A 666 -7.87 -12.82 -0.07
N ILE A 667 -8.28 -13.90 -0.75
CA ILE A 667 -9.07 -13.84 -2.00
C ILE A 667 -10.25 -12.86 -1.91
N PRO A 668 -11.21 -13.00 -0.97
CA PRO A 668 -12.37 -12.09 -0.91
C PRO A 668 -11.95 -10.64 -0.61
N VAL A 669 -10.88 -10.42 0.14
CA VAL A 669 -10.35 -9.09 0.44
C VAL A 669 -9.73 -8.45 -0.81
N ALA A 670 -8.95 -9.21 -1.58
CA ALA A 670 -8.36 -8.75 -2.83
C ALA A 670 -9.44 -8.36 -3.85
N PHE A 671 -10.48 -9.18 -4.00
CA PHE A 671 -11.63 -8.85 -4.86
C PHE A 671 -12.32 -7.55 -4.42
N ALA A 672 -12.50 -7.34 -3.12
CA ALA A 672 -13.10 -6.11 -2.61
C ALA A 672 -12.21 -4.88 -2.87
N LEU A 673 -10.90 -4.98 -2.66
CA LEU A 673 -9.95 -3.90 -2.96
C LEU A 673 -9.95 -3.55 -4.45
N ILE A 674 -9.95 -4.57 -5.33
CA ILE A 674 -10.01 -4.37 -6.78
C ILE A 674 -11.33 -3.69 -7.15
N GLY A 675 -12.46 -4.19 -6.64
CA GLY A 675 -13.78 -3.59 -6.89
C GLY A 675 -13.85 -2.13 -6.45
N ILE A 676 -13.35 -1.79 -5.26
CA ILE A 676 -13.30 -0.41 -4.76
C ILE A 676 -12.43 0.47 -5.68
N LEU A 677 -11.25 -0.01 -6.09
CA LEU A 677 -10.38 0.74 -7.02
C LEU A 677 -11.07 0.97 -8.37
N LEU A 678 -11.70 -0.05 -8.95
CA LEU A 678 -12.41 0.06 -10.21
C LEU A 678 -13.59 1.03 -10.11
N LEU A 679 -14.34 1.01 -9.01
CA LEU A 679 -15.41 1.96 -8.75
C LEU A 679 -14.87 3.39 -8.70
N TRP A 680 -13.78 3.64 -7.94
CA TRP A 680 -13.13 4.95 -7.90
C TRP A 680 -12.64 5.42 -9.27
N LEU A 681 -11.99 4.55 -10.04
CA LEU A 681 -11.52 4.90 -11.39
C LEU A 681 -12.67 5.16 -12.35
N SER A 682 -13.75 4.36 -12.29
CA SER A 682 -14.95 4.60 -13.10
C SER A 682 -15.63 5.92 -12.75
N TRP A 683 -15.64 6.27 -11.46
CA TRP A 683 -16.24 7.50 -10.95
C TRP A 683 -15.48 8.74 -11.43
N PHE A 684 -14.15 8.66 -11.51
CA PHE A 684 -13.32 9.69 -12.13
C PHE A 684 -13.49 9.76 -13.65
N ALA A 685 -13.69 8.62 -14.32
CA ALA A 685 -13.84 8.54 -15.77
C ALA A 685 -15.24 8.96 -16.28
N SER A 686 -16.31 8.77 -15.49
CA SER A 686 -17.71 9.05 -15.88
C SER A 686 -18.03 10.54 -16.01
N GLY A 687 -17.11 11.43 -15.64
CA GLY A 687 -17.28 12.89 -15.69
C GLY A 687 -16.93 13.58 -17.01
N ASN A 688 -16.76 12.84 -18.12
CA ASN A 688 -16.47 13.33 -19.48
C ASN A 688 -15.32 14.36 -19.62
N VAL A 689 -14.27 13.88 -20.27
CA VAL A 689 -13.30 14.62 -21.10
C VAL A 689 -12.18 15.35 -20.34
N ILE A 690 -11.05 14.65 -20.29
CA ILE A 690 -9.74 15.24 -20.60
C ILE A 690 -9.88 15.93 -21.95
N ASP A 691 -10.11 17.25 -21.94
CA ASP A 691 -9.83 18.10 -23.10
C ASP A 691 -8.43 18.64 -22.86
N LEU A 692 -7.43 17.90 -23.37
CA LEU A 692 -6.06 18.39 -23.51
C LEU A 692 -5.92 19.05 -24.89
N THR A 693 -6.82 19.99 -25.21
CA THR A 693 -6.51 21.01 -26.21
C THR A 693 -5.50 22.01 -25.67
#